data_AF-A0A1I0XZN2-F1
#
_entry.id   AF-A0A1I0XZN2-F1
#
_cell.length_a   1.000
_cell.length_b   1.000
_cell.length_c   1.000
_cell.angle_alpha   90.00
_cell.angle_beta   90.00
_cell.angle_gamma   90.00
#
_symmetry.space_group_name_H-M   'P 1'
#
loop_
_entity.id
_entity.type
_entity.pdbx_description
1 polymer ?
#
loop_
_entity_poly.entity_id
_entity_poly.type
_entity_poly.pdbx_seq_one_letter_code
_entity_poly.pdbx_strand_id
1 'polypeptide(L)'
;MNTRPQFTASTSLADLPPQIYYVHPLALHGKDAWEEVFAHAQDLGFGTILSAPLFERGTGASIFTTRNFDRLDPALGLGDDPMKAIAELTEMARGYELKFMLDLVIDQVAVDREHAPPVAADPRLKPQLNGARKIDFMTEARHIEGWRQRLASLVETGVAGFRCVGIGRVAPEAWYDLITATRRRKPDTIFVAWTPGSAFADRKALKGSGMDGSFSSLAWWDMEERWIMDEYQIQRDLGYQIAFPEAPFGKRIAHGTDGCEVLKRKAVRALKLASTFTSGLMIPMGFEYGVSLPLDPLNGDGAGLRGLRDQGSYDLSADIREINGATNKTAAGFARRPLKLVSASQGPVVGLFQTDQEDSRASEKMRVVLLNRDLRKVAPAPFNLLREAASPFLPLLAPENETEVFDARLKLKPGEIRVFEGYVSEPIVDAVPVPSASEAAATPRLAIEKITPAVDEGRFVVKRVVGEVLKVEADIFGDGHDPLAAALLYRCADDKDWQEVPMQLVLNDRWQAEFPLKRMGRHEFVVEGWKNPFQIFRYEFTKKHEAGLDLRLEIQEGINLVLDALDHASGEIKPKLQKLFDRLTAEQDKQRIETLLLADTNELMVKADRRPHRVRSQVIPVDAERTAASFASWYQVFPRSQSGDPNRHGTFDDVIGRLPAIREMGFDVLYFPPIHPIGKTNRKGKNNTLTPGPNDPGSPYAIGSPEGGHDEIHPELGTFADFRRLVDAAEEHGLEIALDLAIQASPDHPWLKSHPGWFDWRPDGTIRYAENPPKKYEDIVNVDFYACEAVPSLWIELRDVVQKWVDNGVKLFRVDNPHTKPFPFWEWLIADIRGRHPDVVFLSEAFTKPKVMYRLAKVGFSQSYTYFTWRNAKWELEQYMREITTEEPKEFFRPHFFVNTHDINPDFLQNAPRPAYLIRAALAATLSGLWGVYNGFELCEGRPDAKRKEYADSEKYEIRAWDYDRPGNIKGEIALLNRIRRENPALHSHLGLQLLTAWNENIMFFEKASAGRENVLLIAVNLDPHNAQEADVEIPLWSWNLPDHGALDLEDLIAGNRFTWTGKIQRLRLDPQAGLPFAIWRVR
;
A
#
# COMPACT_ATOMS: atom_id res chain seq x y z
N MET A 1 53.68 29.15 -2.54
CA MET A 1 54.50 27.98 -2.92
C MET A 1 55.00 27.30 -1.66
N ASN A 2 54.50 26.11 -1.36
CA ASN A 2 55.15 25.09 -0.54
C ASN A 2 54.49 23.78 -0.94
N THR A 3 54.75 23.35 -2.17
CA THR A 3 54.43 22.01 -2.64
C THR A 3 55.25 21.05 -1.78
N ARG A 4 54.64 20.52 -0.71
CA ARG A 4 55.16 19.34 -0.03
C ARG A 4 55.41 18.30 -1.12
N PRO A 5 56.63 17.75 -1.28
CA PRO A 5 56.80 16.59 -2.14
C PRO A 5 55.85 15.51 -1.63
N GLN A 6 54.80 15.20 -2.40
CA GLN A 6 53.90 14.12 -2.09
C GLN A 6 54.68 12.83 -2.31
N PHE A 7 55.23 12.27 -1.24
CA PHE A 7 55.61 10.87 -1.24
C PHE A 7 54.32 10.06 -1.32
N THR A 8 54.04 9.48 -2.49
CA THR A 8 53.08 8.38 -2.60
C THR A 8 53.68 7.19 -1.86
N ALA A 9 52.91 6.53 -0.99
CA ALA A 9 53.35 5.31 -0.32
C ALA A 9 53.93 4.33 -1.34
N SER A 10 55.11 3.76 -1.07
CA SER A 10 55.82 2.87 -2.01
C SER A 10 55.19 1.48 -2.13
N THR A 11 54.12 1.24 -1.38
CA THR A 11 53.45 -0.05 -1.28
C THR A 11 52.42 -0.23 -2.39
N SER A 12 52.55 -1.28 -3.19
CA SER A 12 51.56 -1.63 -4.21
C SER A 12 50.24 -2.01 -3.55
N LEU A 13 49.11 -1.70 -4.19
CA LEU A 13 47.79 -2.22 -3.80
C LEU A 13 47.71 -3.76 -3.92
N ALA A 14 48.69 -4.39 -4.58
CA ALA A 14 48.80 -5.83 -4.72
C ALA A 14 49.52 -6.53 -3.55
N ASP A 15 50.25 -5.79 -2.70
CA ASP A 15 50.99 -6.39 -1.58
C ASP A 15 50.03 -6.69 -0.42
N LEU A 16 50.08 -7.92 0.09
CA LEU A 16 49.29 -8.32 1.25
C LEU A 16 49.76 -7.55 2.50
N PRO A 17 48.86 -6.91 3.27
CA PRO A 17 49.23 -6.29 4.53
C PRO A 17 49.74 -7.32 5.54
N PRO A 18 50.59 -6.90 6.48
CA PRO A 18 51.18 -7.81 7.45
C PRO A 18 50.11 -8.44 8.34
N GLN A 19 50.19 -9.77 8.47
CA GLN A 19 49.47 -10.52 9.50
C GLN A 19 50.41 -10.64 10.71
N ILE A 20 50.04 -9.98 11.80
CA ILE A 20 50.92 -9.69 12.93
C ILE A 20 50.51 -10.52 14.15
N TYR A 21 51.46 -11.26 14.72
CA TYR A 21 51.33 -11.82 16.05
C TYR A 21 52.07 -10.91 17.05
N TYR A 22 51.33 -10.35 18.02
CA TYR A 22 51.84 -9.37 18.96
C TYR A 22 52.33 -10.03 20.26
N VAL A 23 53.57 -9.75 20.62
CA VAL A 23 54.29 -10.42 21.71
C VAL A 23 54.62 -9.42 22.81
N HIS A 24 54.34 -9.82 24.05
CA HIS A 24 54.76 -9.09 25.24
C HIS A 24 56.09 -9.65 25.77
N PRO A 25 57.20 -8.90 25.66
CA PRO A 25 58.52 -9.44 25.90
C PRO A 25 58.77 -9.80 27.38
N LEU A 26 58.15 -9.13 28.35
CA LEU A 26 58.30 -9.48 29.78
C LEU A 26 57.63 -10.82 30.15
N ALA A 27 56.71 -11.32 29.32
CA ALA A 27 56.12 -12.65 29.51
C ALA A 27 57.08 -13.78 29.07
N LEU A 28 58.20 -13.42 28.44
CA LEU A 28 59.21 -14.34 27.93
C LEU A 28 60.53 -14.12 28.69
N HIS A 29 61.19 -15.21 29.07
CA HIS A 29 62.49 -15.16 29.71
C HIS A 29 63.48 -16.04 28.94
N GLY A 30 64.56 -15.44 28.43
CA GLY A 30 65.57 -16.14 27.62
C GLY A 30 65.13 -16.44 26.19
N LYS A 31 66.05 -16.96 25.37
CA LYS A 31 65.86 -17.14 23.92
C LYS A 31 64.88 -18.27 23.56
N ASP A 32 64.86 -19.35 24.33
CA ASP A 32 64.02 -20.52 24.07
C ASP A 32 62.52 -20.15 24.08
N ALA A 33 62.11 -19.24 24.96
CA ALA A 33 60.74 -18.73 25.03
C ALA A 33 60.35 -17.92 23.79
N TRP A 34 61.31 -17.23 23.16
CA TRP A 34 61.09 -16.53 21.88
C TRP A 34 60.99 -17.50 20.71
N GLU A 35 61.81 -18.56 20.69
CA GLU A 35 61.75 -19.60 19.67
C GLU A 35 60.40 -20.33 19.67
N GLU A 36 59.87 -20.68 20.85
CA GLU A 36 58.52 -21.26 21.00
C GLU A 36 57.42 -20.35 20.42
N VAL A 37 57.55 -19.03 20.64
CA VAL A 37 56.61 -18.03 20.10
C VAL A 37 56.70 -17.92 18.57
N PHE A 38 57.90 -17.97 18.01
CA PHE A 38 58.08 -17.92 16.55
C PHE A 38 57.50 -19.15 15.87
N ALA A 39 57.76 -20.35 16.40
CA ALA A 39 57.17 -21.58 15.90
C ALA A 39 55.63 -21.55 15.95
N HIS A 40 55.05 -21.09 17.06
CA HIS A 40 53.59 -20.99 17.22
C HIS A 40 52.96 -19.96 16.28
N ALA A 41 53.58 -18.79 16.11
CA ALA A 41 53.07 -17.77 15.19
C ALA A 41 53.07 -18.26 13.73
N GLN A 42 54.09 -19.04 13.33
CA GLN A 42 54.15 -19.67 12.01
C GLN A 42 53.03 -20.71 11.84
N ASP A 43 52.77 -21.58 12.83
CA ASP A 43 51.67 -22.57 12.78
C ASP A 43 50.30 -21.91 12.59
N LEU A 44 50.09 -20.77 13.24
CA LEU A 44 48.86 -19.99 13.12
C LEU A 44 48.76 -19.21 11.79
N GLY A 45 49.80 -19.24 10.95
CA GLY A 45 49.82 -18.59 9.63
C GLY A 45 50.12 -17.09 9.67
N PHE A 46 50.80 -16.59 10.70
CA PHE A 46 51.28 -15.21 10.73
C PHE A 46 52.58 -15.06 9.94
N GLY A 47 52.79 -13.87 9.36
CA GLY A 47 54.03 -13.54 8.63
C GLY A 47 54.93 -12.53 9.36
N THR A 48 54.45 -11.99 10.48
CA THR A 48 55.12 -10.91 11.20
C THR A 48 54.96 -11.07 12.71
N ILE A 49 56.05 -10.92 13.46
CA ILE A 49 56.05 -10.72 14.91
C ILE A 49 56.21 -9.25 15.21
N LEU A 50 55.38 -8.71 16.10
CA LEU A 50 55.53 -7.36 16.64
C LEU A 50 55.73 -7.43 18.16
N SER A 51 56.87 -6.96 18.65
CA SER A 51 57.16 -6.90 20.08
C SER A 51 57.00 -5.49 20.65
N ALA A 52 56.61 -5.40 21.94
CA ALA A 52 56.83 -4.20 22.75
C ALA A 52 58.35 -3.86 22.84
N PRO A 53 58.73 -2.65 23.30
CA PRO A 53 60.13 -2.26 23.38
C PRO A 53 60.93 -3.22 24.28
N LEU A 54 62.21 -3.44 23.93
CA LEU A 54 63.11 -4.38 24.62
C LEU A 54 64.13 -3.70 25.55
N PHE A 55 64.12 -2.37 25.58
CA PHE A 55 65.13 -1.55 26.24
C PHE A 55 64.89 -1.38 27.74
N GLU A 56 65.94 -1.08 28.50
CA GLU A 56 65.90 -0.87 29.95
C GLU A 56 64.88 0.21 30.33
N ARG A 57 63.87 -0.17 31.12
CA ARG A 57 62.82 0.73 31.62
C ARG A 57 63.17 1.36 32.97
N GLY A 58 62.47 2.43 33.32
CA GLY A 58 62.56 3.04 34.65
C GLY A 58 61.99 2.13 35.75
N THR A 59 62.45 2.27 36.99
CA THR A 59 61.94 1.48 38.13
C THR A 59 60.44 1.69 38.31
N GLY A 60 59.65 0.62 38.20
CA GLY A 60 58.19 0.68 38.28
C GLY A 60 57.51 1.38 37.09
N ALA A 61 58.24 1.59 35.99
CA ALA A 61 57.72 2.19 34.77
C ALA A 61 57.21 1.13 33.77
N SER A 62 56.35 1.59 32.86
CA SER A 62 55.84 0.80 31.73
C SER A 62 56.97 0.33 30.80
N ILE A 63 56.81 -0.82 30.17
CA ILE A 63 57.69 -1.32 29.09
C ILE A 63 57.78 -0.34 27.90
N PHE A 64 56.83 0.59 27.79
CA PHE A 64 56.83 1.67 26.79
C PHE A 64 57.58 2.95 27.23
N THR A 65 58.23 2.93 28.39
CA THR A 65 58.93 4.08 28.97
C THR A 65 60.39 3.72 29.21
N THR A 66 61.20 3.86 28.16
CA THR A 66 62.62 3.54 28.19
C THR A 66 63.41 4.55 29.04
N ARG A 67 64.25 4.04 29.93
CA ARG A 67 65.26 4.79 30.70
C ARG A 67 66.55 4.88 29.91
N ASN A 68 67.04 3.74 29.40
CA ASN A 68 68.29 3.66 28.67
C ASN A 68 68.12 2.82 27.40
N PHE A 69 68.41 3.42 26.24
CA PHE A 69 68.31 2.75 24.95
C PHE A 69 69.53 1.86 24.63
N ASP A 70 70.62 2.01 25.38
CA ASP A 70 71.87 1.29 25.16
C ASP A 70 71.97 0.02 26.05
N ARG A 71 70.90 -0.31 26.79
CA ARG A 71 70.77 -1.53 27.60
C ARG A 71 69.43 -2.20 27.38
N LEU A 72 69.41 -3.53 27.48
CA LEU A 72 68.18 -4.32 27.47
C LEU A 72 67.53 -4.31 28.86
N ASP A 73 66.22 -4.53 28.90
CA ASP A 73 65.56 -4.76 30.19
C ASP A 73 66.08 -6.08 30.80
N PRO A 74 66.64 -6.06 32.02
CA PRO A 74 67.21 -7.26 32.65
C PRO A 74 66.23 -8.42 32.79
N ALA A 75 64.92 -8.15 32.88
CA ALA A 75 63.90 -9.19 33.02
C ALA A 75 63.81 -10.11 31.80
N LEU A 76 64.28 -9.66 30.62
CA LEU A 76 64.19 -10.40 29.38
C LEU A 76 65.16 -11.58 29.29
N GLY A 77 66.28 -11.53 30.03
CA GLY A 77 67.31 -12.58 29.99
C GLY A 77 68.00 -12.75 28.62
N LEU A 78 68.10 -11.67 27.83
CA LEU A 78 68.63 -11.69 26.46
C LEU A 78 70.09 -11.19 26.34
N GLY A 79 70.76 -10.92 27.46
CA GLY A 79 72.13 -10.38 27.52
C GLY A 79 72.18 -8.85 27.73
N ASP A 80 73.37 -8.26 27.64
CA ASP A 80 73.60 -6.85 27.97
C ASP A 80 73.62 -5.91 26.74
N ASP A 81 73.86 -6.44 25.53
CA ASP A 81 73.96 -5.66 24.29
C ASP A 81 72.62 -5.69 23.51
N PRO A 82 71.88 -4.56 23.43
CA PRO A 82 70.60 -4.51 22.74
C PRO A 82 70.68 -4.81 21.25
N MET A 83 71.72 -4.33 20.57
CA MET A 83 71.82 -4.43 19.12
C MET A 83 72.12 -5.87 18.70
N LYS A 84 73.00 -6.55 19.46
CA LYS A 84 73.28 -7.97 19.26
C LYS A 84 72.05 -8.83 19.52
N ALA A 85 71.34 -8.61 20.63
CA ALA A 85 70.14 -9.40 20.95
C ALA A 85 69.02 -9.21 19.93
N ILE A 86 68.77 -7.98 19.46
CA ILE A 86 67.77 -7.70 18.42
C ILE A 86 68.15 -8.37 17.09
N ALA A 87 69.44 -8.37 16.72
CA ALA A 87 69.92 -9.06 15.52
C ALA A 87 69.69 -10.57 15.62
N GLU A 88 70.00 -11.18 16.76
CA GLU A 88 69.78 -12.61 17.02
C GLU A 88 68.29 -12.97 16.98
N LEU A 89 67.41 -12.19 17.62
CA LEU A 89 65.96 -12.40 17.55
C LEU A 89 65.41 -12.26 16.13
N THR A 90 65.94 -11.31 15.37
CA THR A 90 65.50 -11.10 13.99
C THR A 90 65.94 -12.24 13.07
N GLU A 91 67.15 -12.77 13.27
CA GLU A 91 67.63 -13.94 12.53
C GLU A 91 66.84 -15.21 12.89
N MET A 92 66.54 -15.41 14.18
CA MET A 92 65.65 -16.48 14.64
C MET A 92 64.26 -16.38 14.00
N ALA A 93 63.64 -15.20 14.03
CA ALA A 93 62.33 -14.99 13.39
C ALA A 93 62.37 -15.31 11.88
N ARG A 94 63.44 -14.91 11.18
CA ARG A 94 63.64 -15.22 9.76
C ARG A 94 63.72 -16.73 9.50
N GLY A 95 64.30 -17.50 10.41
CA GLY A 95 64.33 -18.96 10.35
C GLY A 95 62.93 -19.62 10.31
N TYR A 96 61.92 -18.93 10.85
CA TYR A 96 60.51 -19.32 10.81
C TYR A 96 59.70 -18.57 9.73
N GLU A 97 60.38 -17.94 8.76
CA GLU A 97 59.77 -17.10 7.71
C GLU A 97 59.00 -15.88 8.25
N LEU A 98 59.30 -15.44 9.47
CA LEU A 98 58.66 -14.31 10.12
C LEU A 98 59.48 -13.03 9.99
N LYS A 99 58.81 -11.92 9.74
CA LYS A 99 59.38 -10.57 9.85
C LYS A 99 59.32 -10.11 11.31
N PHE A 100 60.40 -9.54 11.83
CA PHE A 100 60.44 -9.00 13.20
C PHE A 100 60.26 -7.48 13.22
N MET A 101 59.28 -6.99 13.99
CA MET A 101 58.96 -5.57 14.15
C MET A 101 58.96 -5.17 15.63
N LEU A 102 59.19 -3.88 15.87
CA LEU A 102 59.24 -3.30 17.22
C LEU A 102 58.25 -2.13 17.39
N ASP A 103 57.73 -1.99 18.61
CA ASP A 103 57.05 -0.78 19.03
C ASP A 103 58.02 0.39 19.15
N LEU A 104 57.67 1.50 18.50
CA LEU A 104 58.46 2.72 18.50
C LEU A 104 57.72 3.81 19.29
N VAL A 105 58.30 4.16 20.44
CA VAL A 105 57.85 5.23 21.33
C VAL A 105 58.94 6.30 21.38
N ILE A 106 58.65 7.48 20.84
CA ILE A 106 59.65 8.57 20.75
C ILE A 106 59.25 9.82 21.55
N ASP A 107 57.99 9.93 21.97
CA ASP A 107 57.43 11.10 22.64
C ASP A 107 57.67 11.13 24.15
N GLN A 108 58.30 10.10 24.71
CA GLN A 108 58.51 10.00 26.15
C GLN A 108 59.74 9.18 26.53
N VAL A 109 60.31 9.49 27.70
CA VAL A 109 61.42 8.75 28.36
C VAL A 109 61.16 8.63 29.85
N ALA A 110 61.82 7.71 30.55
CA ALA A 110 61.69 7.60 31.99
C ALA A 110 62.26 8.84 32.72
N VAL A 111 61.61 9.27 33.81
CA VAL A 111 62.18 10.25 34.75
C VAL A 111 63.12 9.50 35.68
N ASP A 112 64.40 9.86 35.70
CA ASP A 112 65.35 9.35 36.69
C ASP A 112 64.91 9.79 38.11
N ARG A 113 64.26 8.87 38.84
CA ARG A 113 63.78 9.09 40.23
C ARG A 113 64.79 8.62 41.29
N GLU A 114 66.09 8.60 41.00
CA GLU A 114 67.08 8.11 41.96
C GLU A 114 67.20 8.98 43.24
N HIS A 115 66.66 10.21 43.26
CA HIS A 115 66.75 11.09 44.44
C HIS A 115 65.50 11.96 44.72
N ALA A 116 64.30 11.56 44.28
CA ALA A 116 63.04 12.27 44.59
C ALA A 116 62.23 11.52 45.67
N PRO A 117 61.61 12.21 46.66
CA PRO A 117 60.80 11.56 47.69
C PRO A 117 59.62 10.81 47.06
N PRO A 118 59.11 9.72 47.69
CA PRO A 118 57.99 8.96 47.16
C PRO A 118 56.73 9.84 47.12
N VAL A 119 56.46 10.44 45.96
CA VAL A 119 55.17 11.06 45.70
C VAL A 119 54.17 9.93 45.50
N ALA A 120 53.09 9.92 46.28
CA ALA A 120 51.98 9.00 46.11
C ALA A 120 51.59 8.95 44.63
N ALA A 121 51.43 7.74 44.07
CA ALA A 121 50.99 7.58 42.69
C ALA A 121 49.75 8.44 42.47
N ASP A 122 49.79 9.37 41.51
CA ASP A 122 48.64 10.22 41.22
C ASP A 122 47.53 9.31 40.68
N PRO A 123 46.44 9.07 41.44
CA PRO A 123 45.39 8.14 41.01
C PRO A 123 44.64 8.66 39.76
N ARG A 124 44.86 9.93 39.36
CA ARG A 124 44.32 10.52 38.13
C ARG A 124 45.13 10.15 36.89
N LEU A 125 46.37 9.70 37.05
CA LEU A 125 47.21 9.24 35.94
C LEU A 125 47.06 7.74 35.76
N LYS A 126 46.92 7.28 34.49
CA LYS A 126 46.95 5.85 34.18
C LYS A 126 48.28 5.24 34.67
N PRO A 127 48.30 4.03 35.23
CA PRO A 127 49.53 3.38 35.72
C PRO A 127 50.67 3.37 34.69
N GLN A 128 50.33 3.22 33.42
CA GLN A 128 51.26 3.22 32.28
C GLN A 128 52.01 4.55 32.04
N LEU A 129 51.48 5.67 32.54
CA LEU A 129 52.04 7.01 32.37
C LEU A 129 52.83 7.47 33.61
N ASN A 130 52.85 6.66 34.67
CA ASN A 130 53.58 6.98 35.88
C ASN A 130 55.08 6.83 35.62
N GLY A 131 55.86 7.86 36.00
CA GLY A 131 57.32 7.85 35.82
C GLY A 131 57.83 8.24 34.41
N ALA A 132 56.98 8.71 33.50
CA ALA A 132 57.38 9.17 32.16
C ALA A 132 57.50 10.71 32.07
N ARG A 133 58.55 11.21 31.40
CA ARG A 133 58.72 12.61 30.93
C ARG A 133 58.35 12.68 29.46
N LYS A 134 57.49 13.62 29.08
CA LYS A 134 57.20 13.89 27.65
C LYS A 134 58.33 14.69 27.02
N ILE A 135 58.62 14.40 25.75
CA ILE A 135 59.59 15.13 24.93
C ILE A 135 58.83 16.11 24.04
N ASP A 136 59.22 17.39 24.07
CA ASP A 136 58.71 18.41 23.15
C ASP A 136 59.65 18.54 21.94
N PHE A 137 59.22 18.00 20.81
CA PHE A 137 60.00 17.98 19.57
C PHE A 137 60.20 19.37 18.93
N MET A 138 59.46 20.39 19.35
CA MET A 138 59.65 21.76 18.84
C MET A 138 60.82 22.47 19.50
N THR A 139 61.14 22.12 20.75
CA THR A 139 62.19 22.77 21.55
C THR A 139 63.44 21.88 21.72
N GLU A 140 63.33 20.56 21.54
CA GLU A 140 64.40 19.58 21.78
C GLU A 140 64.96 18.96 20.48
N ALA A 141 65.35 19.76 19.48
CA ALA A 141 65.77 19.30 18.13
C ALA A 141 66.90 18.25 18.09
N ARG A 142 67.78 18.21 19.10
CA ARG A 142 68.83 17.17 19.22
C ARG A 142 68.27 15.75 19.35
N HIS A 143 67.03 15.61 19.84
CA HIS A 143 66.38 14.31 20.00
C HIS A 143 65.98 13.70 18.65
N ILE A 144 65.62 14.51 17.64
CA ILE A 144 65.29 14.00 16.29
C ILE A 144 66.52 13.36 15.65
N GLU A 145 67.68 14.03 15.71
CA GLU A 145 68.93 13.49 15.16
C GLU A 145 69.37 12.20 15.87
N GLY A 146 69.24 12.14 17.20
CA GLY A 146 69.48 10.92 17.97
C GLY A 146 68.56 9.76 17.55
N TRP A 147 67.28 10.05 17.28
CA TRP A 147 66.33 9.06 16.78
C TRP A 147 66.62 8.62 15.34
N ARG A 148 67.10 9.51 14.46
CA ARG A 148 67.55 9.11 13.10
C ARG A 148 68.67 8.09 13.16
N GLN A 149 69.68 8.34 13.99
CA GLN A 149 70.81 7.42 14.16
C GLN A 149 70.35 6.10 14.78
N ARG A 150 69.52 6.15 15.81
CA ARG A 150 69.00 4.94 16.47
C ARG A 150 68.14 4.09 15.53
N LEU A 151 67.25 4.70 14.75
CA LEU A 151 66.44 3.97 13.77
C LEU A 151 67.31 3.36 12.68
N ALA A 152 68.35 4.07 12.20
CA ALA A 152 69.30 3.53 11.25
C ALA A 152 70.01 2.28 11.81
N SER A 153 70.50 2.33 13.04
CA SER A 153 71.15 1.18 13.68
C SER A 153 70.17 0.02 13.87
N LEU A 154 68.92 0.29 14.27
CA LEU A 154 67.89 -0.74 14.48
C LEU A 154 67.49 -1.46 13.20
N VAL A 155 67.42 -0.78 12.05
CA VAL A 155 67.09 -1.45 10.79
C VAL A 155 68.24 -2.29 10.24
N GLU A 156 69.49 -1.93 10.56
CA GLU A 156 70.71 -2.68 10.20
C GLU A 156 70.79 -4.04 10.91
N THR A 157 70.18 -4.21 12.08
CA THR A 157 70.10 -5.53 12.76
C THR A 157 69.10 -6.49 12.12
N GLY A 158 68.35 -6.03 11.13
CA GLY A 158 67.39 -6.86 10.40
C GLY A 158 65.92 -6.51 10.66
N VAL A 159 65.61 -5.65 11.64
CA VAL A 159 64.23 -5.22 11.94
C VAL A 159 63.51 -4.80 10.66
N ALA A 160 62.31 -5.35 10.46
CA ALA A 160 61.52 -5.19 9.24
C ALA A 160 60.63 -3.93 9.28
N GLY A 161 60.34 -3.41 10.46
CA GLY A 161 59.51 -2.22 10.61
C GLY A 161 59.13 -1.90 12.04
N PHE A 162 58.34 -0.83 12.18
CA PHE A 162 57.95 -0.28 13.45
C PHE A 162 56.46 0.02 13.55
N ARG A 163 55.87 -0.24 14.72
CA ARG A 163 54.56 0.32 15.09
C ARG A 163 54.79 1.62 15.86
N CYS A 164 54.40 2.74 15.26
CA CYS A 164 54.58 4.07 15.86
C CYS A 164 53.46 4.34 16.88
N VAL A 165 53.82 4.45 18.15
CA VAL A 165 52.89 4.77 19.24
C VAL A 165 53.00 6.26 19.59
N GLY A 166 51.90 6.88 20.04
CA GLY A 166 51.91 8.29 20.45
C GLY A 166 51.80 9.30 19.30
N ILE A 167 51.27 8.90 18.15
CA ILE A 167 51.28 9.69 16.90
C ILE A 167 50.72 11.11 17.01
N GLY A 168 49.68 11.36 17.83
CA GLY A 168 49.10 12.70 18.01
C GLY A 168 49.94 13.65 18.89
N ARG A 169 51.05 13.16 19.44
CA ARG A 169 51.95 13.95 20.30
C ARG A 169 53.21 14.40 19.57
N VAL A 170 53.43 13.93 18.34
CA VAL A 170 54.60 14.23 17.50
C VAL A 170 54.11 14.85 16.21
N ALA A 171 54.74 15.94 15.77
CA ALA A 171 54.36 16.63 14.54
C ALA A 171 54.51 15.71 13.30
N PRO A 172 53.59 15.72 12.33
CA PRO A 172 53.68 14.92 11.11
C PRO A 172 54.98 15.12 10.32
N GLU A 173 55.56 16.32 10.37
CA GLU A 173 56.83 16.66 9.73
C GLU A 173 58.02 15.91 10.36
N ALA A 174 57.99 15.69 11.66
CA ALA A 174 59.02 14.91 12.35
C ALA A 174 58.92 13.42 11.99
N TRP A 175 57.70 12.89 11.84
CA TRP A 175 57.49 11.53 11.32
C TRP A 175 58.00 11.38 9.89
N TYR A 176 57.68 12.33 9.01
CA TYR A 176 58.16 12.35 7.62
C TYR A 176 59.69 12.28 7.55
N ASP A 177 60.35 13.09 8.36
CA ASP A 177 61.80 13.15 8.41
C ASP A 177 62.44 11.83 8.91
N LEU A 178 61.95 11.28 10.02
CA LEU A 178 62.45 10.02 10.58
C LEU A 178 62.24 8.84 9.62
N ILE A 179 61.06 8.74 9.01
CA ILE A 179 60.73 7.67 8.06
C ILE A 179 61.61 7.77 6.81
N THR A 180 61.74 8.97 6.25
CA THR A 180 62.58 9.20 5.06
C THR A 180 64.04 8.90 5.34
N ALA A 181 64.57 9.34 6.49
CA ALA A 181 65.95 9.07 6.89
C ALA A 181 66.21 7.57 7.06
N THR A 182 65.26 6.84 7.66
CA THR A 182 65.37 5.38 7.87
C THR A 182 65.31 4.63 6.53
N ARG A 183 64.37 4.97 5.64
CA ARG A 183 64.22 4.30 4.34
C ARG A 183 65.40 4.54 3.39
N ARG A 184 66.10 5.67 3.51
CA ARG A 184 67.37 5.88 2.78
C ARG A 184 68.43 4.84 3.12
N ARG A 185 68.38 4.25 4.32
CA ARG A 185 69.29 3.18 4.75
C ARG A 185 68.75 1.80 4.37
N LYS A 186 67.47 1.55 4.62
CA LYS A 186 66.78 0.28 4.32
C LYS A 186 65.40 0.56 3.72
N PRO A 187 65.27 0.55 2.37
CA PRO A 187 64.05 0.98 1.68
C PRO A 187 62.78 0.22 2.06
N ASP A 188 62.89 -1.09 2.31
CA ASP A 188 61.74 -1.96 2.60
C ASP A 188 61.22 -1.88 4.04
N THR A 189 61.72 -0.94 4.84
CA THR A 189 61.30 -0.77 6.24
C THR A 189 59.90 -0.19 6.32
N ILE A 190 58.99 -0.90 7.01
CA ILE A 190 57.61 -0.45 7.15
C ILE A 190 57.36 0.34 8.46
N PHE A 191 56.53 1.37 8.39
CA PHE A 191 56.10 2.19 9.52
C PHE A 191 54.58 2.25 9.57
N VAL A 192 53.98 1.72 10.64
CA VAL A 192 52.52 1.63 10.80
C VAL A 192 52.08 2.44 12.02
N ALA A 193 51.15 3.37 11.81
CA ALA A 193 50.67 4.26 12.86
C ALA A 193 49.67 3.55 13.80
N TRP A 194 49.95 3.54 15.11
CA TRP A 194 48.96 3.18 16.12
C TRP A 194 48.01 4.35 16.36
N THR A 195 46.91 4.37 15.63
CA THR A 195 45.89 5.43 15.73
C THR A 195 44.81 5.25 16.81
N PRO A 196 44.53 4.06 17.37
CA PRO A 196 43.53 3.94 18.41
C PRO A 196 43.77 4.89 19.58
N GLY A 197 42.72 5.63 19.97
CA GLY A 197 42.77 6.64 21.02
C GLY A 197 43.32 8.02 20.61
N SER A 198 43.70 8.23 19.34
CA SER A 198 44.06 9.56 18.78
C SER A 198 42.84 10.31 18.24
N ALA A 199 42.92 11.64 18.11
CA ALA A 199 41.84 12.43 17.51
C ALA A 199 41.81 12.25 15.97
N PHE A 200 40.64 12.39 15.33
CA PHE A 200 40.51 12.28 13.87
C PHE A 200 41.36 13.30 13.11
N ALA A 201 41.59 14.49 13.68
CA ALA A 201 42.47 15.51 13.11
C ALA A 201 43.93 15.02 13.00
N ASP A 202 44.44 14.36 14.05
CA ASP A 202 45.80 13.81 14.08
C ASP A 202 45.97 12.74 13.00
N ARG A 203 44.96 11.87 12.83
CA ARG A 203 44.97 10.80 11.81
C ARG A 203 45.00 11.37 10.41
N LYS A 204 44.18 12.39 10.13
CA LYS A 204 44.15 13.08 8.83
C LYS A 204 45.49 13.77 8.54
N ALA A 205 46.16 14.30 9.56
CA ALA A 205 47.44 15.00 9.42
C ALA A 205 48.61 14.09 9.04
N LEU A 206 48.48 12.76 9.21
CA LEU A 206 49.51 11.78 8.79
C LEU A 206 49.56 11.58 7.28
N LYS A 207 48.59 12.08 6.52
CA LYS A 207 48.60 11.95 5.05
C LYS A 207 49.86 12.63 4.49
N GLY A 208 50.71 11.83 3.83
CA GLY A 208 51.98 12.29 3.27
C GLY A 208 53.16 12.30 4.25
N SER A 209 53.02 11.76 5.47
CA SER A 209 54.16 11.58 6.40
C SER A 209 55.02 10.35 6.06
N GLY A 210 54.63 9.55 5.06
CA GLY A 210 55.36 8.36 4.65
C GLY A 210 54.97 7.08 5.40
N MET A 211 54.01 7.11 6.33
CA MET A 211 53.47 5.89 6.97
C MET A 211 52.92 4.91 5.91
N ASP A 212 53.14 3.61 6.10
CA ASP A 212 52.66 2.54 5.21
C ASP A 212 51.25 2.06 5.57
N GLY A 213 50.73 2.47 6.73
CA GLY A 213 49.38 2.13 7.16
C GLY A 213 49.05 2.59 8.57
N SER A 214 47.87 2.18 9.03
CA SER A 214 47.36 2.48 10.35
C SER A 214 46.58 1.32 10.96
N PHE A 215 46.60 1.25 12.29
CA PHE A 215 45.74 0.37 13.06
C PHE A 215 44.34 0.95 13.22
N SER A 216 43.31 0.12 13.05
CA SER A 216 41.90 0.50 13.26
C SER A 216 41.48 0.36 14.72
N SER A 217 40.51 1.15 15.15
CA SER A 217 39.83 1.06 16.43
C SER A 217 38.65 0.07 16.43
N LEU A 218 38.54 -0.80 15.42
CA LEU A 218 37.44 -1.77 15.27
C LEU A 218 37.15 -2.61 16.53
N ALA A 219 38.18 -2.95 17.33
CA ALA A 219 38.04 -3.72 18.56
C ALA A 219 37.10 -3.09 19.61
N TRP A 220 36.86 -1.78 19.52
CA TRP A 220 35.98 -1.04 20.43
C TRP A 220 34.64 -0.66 19.79
N TRP A 221 34.39 -1.08 18.55
CA TRP A 221 33.12 -0.82 17.89
C TRP A 221 32.02 -1.71 18.48
N ASP A 222 30.90 -1.08 18.83
CA ASP A 222 29.70 -1.74 19.35
C ASP A 222 28.82 -2.35 18.26
N MET A 223 29.28 -2.29 17.00
CA MET A 223 28.59 -2.78 15.81
C MET A 223 27.32 -1.96 15.45
N GLU A 224 27.19 -0.75 15.99
CA GLU A 224 26.03 0.12 15.80
C GLU A 224 26.43 1.55 15.42
N GLU A 225 27.46 2.07 16.08
CA GLU A 225 27.86 3.47 15.93
C GLU A 225 28.57 3.74 14.60
N ARG A 226 28.30 4.90 13.98
CA ARG A 226 28.84 5.23 12.65
C ARG A 226 30.31 5.63 12.66
N TRP A 227 30.89 5.99 13.81
CA TRP A 227 32.24 6.56 13.90
C TRP A 227 33.34 5.68 13.27
N ILE A 228 33.15 4.35 13.23
CA ILE A 228 34.12 3.43 12.62
C ILE A 228 34.18 3.59 11.09
N MET A 229 33.08 3.99 10.45
CA MET A 229 33.02 4.27 9.02
C MET A 229 33.77 5.56 8.69
N ASP A 230 33.63 6.57 9.56
CA ASP A 230 34.33 7.85 9.43
C ASP A 230 35.84 7.66 9.66
N GLU A 231 36.21 6.82 10.64
CA GLU A 231 37.60 6.40 10.85
C GLU A 231 38.17 5.71 9.61
N TYR A 232 37.46 4.70 9.09
CA TYR A 232 37.85 3.95 7.90
C TYR A 232 38.09 4.88 6.71
N GLN A 233 37.16 5.83 6.50
CA GLN A 233 37.24 6.82 5.42
C GLN A 233 38.48 7.71 5.52
N ILE A 234 38.89 8.10 6.73
CA ILE A 234 40.11 8.91 6.95
C ILE A 234 41.37 8.05 6.76
N GLN A 235 41.36 6.82 7.24
CA GLN A 235 42.55 5.95 7.31
C GLN A 235 42.86 5.21 6.02
N ARG A 236 41.87 4.94 5.16
CA ARG A 236 42.09 4.21 3.90
C ARG A 236 43.10 4.90 2.96
N ASP A 237 43.28 6.21 3.12
CA ASP A 237 44.27 7.02 2.40
C ASP A 237 45.70 6.86 2.93
N LEU A 238 45.90 6.28 4.12
CA LEU A 238 47.20 6.13 4.79
C LEU A 238 47.95 4.84 4.44
N GLY A 239 47.35 3.93 3.66
CA GLY A 239 47.96 2.68 3.25
C GLY A 239 47.25 1.44 3.80
N TYR A 240 47.99 0.51 4.43
CA TYR A 240 47.43 -0.67 5.06
C TYR A 240 46.46 -0.28 6.19
N GLN A 241 45.34 -1.01 6.29
CA GLN A 241 44.54 -1.02 7.50
C GLN A 241 44.71 -2.35 8.20
N ILE A 242 45.04 -2.28 9.48
CA ILE A 242 45.26 -3.45 10.33
C ILE A 242 44.24 -3.40 11.46
N ALA A 243 43.30 -4.34 11.49
CA ALA A 243 42.40 -4.53 12.61
C ALA A 243 42.95 -5.59 13.57
N PHE A 244 42.35 -5.64 14.75
CA PHE A 244 42.64 -6.65 15.76
C PHE A 244 41.36 -6.94 16.53
N PRO A 245 41.14 -8.19 16.99
CA PRO A 245 39.96 -8.53 17.77
C PRO A 245 39.99 -7.87 19.15
N GLU A 246 41.18 -7.68 19.74
CA GLU A 246 41.38 -7.00 21.02
C GLU A 246 42.76 -6.34 21.10
N ALA A 247 42.89 -5.29 21.91
CA ALA A 247 44.15 -4.55 22.05
C ALA A 247 45.11 -5.27 23.02
N PRO A 248 46.44 -5.29 22.75
CA PRO A 248 47.38 -6.08 23.54
C PRO A 248 47.36 -5.85 25.06
N PHE A 249 47.41 -4.58 25.50
CA PHE A 249 47.37 -4.20 26.93
C PHE A 249 45.99 -3.68 27.35
N GLY A 250 44.96 -4.01 26.56
CA GLY A 250 43.58 -3.62 26.80
C GLY A 250 42.80 -4.68 27.57
N LYS A 251 41.52 -4.39 27.83
CA LYS A 251 40.60 -5.39 28.38
C LYS A 251 40.45 -6.55 27.40
N ARG A 252 40.68 -7.79 27.86
CA ARG A 252 40.52 -9.02 27.07
C ARG A 252 39.05 -9.32 26.76
N ILE A 253 38.76 -9.91 25.60
CA ILE A 253 37.41 -10.34 25.21
C ILE A 253 36.86 -11.40 26.16
N ALA A 254 37.72 -12.31 26.63
CA ALA A 254 37.40 -13.36 27.59
C ALA A 254 37.13 -12.84 29.02
N HIS A 255 37.33 -11.54 29.28
CA HIS A 255 37.07 -10.95 30.58
C HIS A 255 35.56 -10.78 30.83
N GLY A 256 35.07 -11.33 31.95
CA GLY A 256 33.67 -11.19 32.39
C GLY A 256 33.16 -12.45 33.08
N THR A 257 31.83 -12.56 33.20
CA THR A 257 31.14 -13.67 33.86
C THR A 257 30.28 -14.52 32.90
N ASP A 258 30.37 -14.26 31.59
CA ASP A 258 29.69 -15.07 30.57
C ASP A 258 30.28 -16.50 30.51
N GLY A 259 29.45 -17.48 30.13
CA GLY A 259 29.91 -18.86 29.96
C GLY A 259 30.89 -19.03 28.79
N CYS A 260 31.72 -20.08 28.83
CA CYS A 260 32.76 -20.38 27.83
C CYS A 260 32.24 -20.31 26.38
N GLU A 261 31.08 -20.89 26.07
CA GLU A 261 30.51 -20.86 24.72
C GLU A 261 30.19 -19.44 24.22
N VAL A 262 29.68 -18.58 25.09
CA VAL A 262 29.31 -17.19 24.76
C VAL A 262 30.58 -16.36 24.54
N LEU A 263 31.59 -16.55 25.39
CA LEU A 263 32.90 -15.93 25.24
C LEU A 263 33.60 -16.38 23.95
N LYS A 264 33.54 -17.68 23.62
CA LYS A 264 34.05 -18.23 22.35
C LYS A 264 33.34 -17.60 21.15
N ARG A 265 32.00 -17.54 21.13
CA ARG A 265 31.24 -16.87 20.04
C ARG A 265 31.61 -15.39 19.90
N LYS A 266 31.79 -14.69 21.02
CA LYS A 266 32.22 -13.28 21.03
C LYS A 266 33.60 -13.10 20.41
N ALA A 267 34.54 -13.97 20.74
CA ALA A 267 35.90 -13.95 20.21
C ALA A 267 35.95 -14.33 18.73
N VAL A 268 35.25 -15.39 18.32
CA VAL A 268 35.12 -15.77 16.90
C VAL A 268 34.49 -14.64 16.07
N ARG A 269 33.44 -13.99 16.59
CA ARG A 269 32.82 -12.83 15.91
C ARG A 269 33.80 -11.68 15.76
N ALA A 270 34.54 -11.31 16.82
CA ALA A 270 35.53 -10.24 16.76
C ALA A 270 36.67 -10.56 15.77
N LEU A 271 37.12 -11.81 15.76
CA LEU A 271 38.15 -12.30 14.84
C LEU A 271 37.67 -12.24 13.38
N LYS A 272 36.48 -12.77 13.09
CA LYS A 272 35.86 -12.71 11.75
C LYS A 272 35.63 -11.28 11.30
N LEU A 273 35.12 -10.41 12.18
CA LEU A 273 34.89 -9.00 11.90
C LEU A 273 36.20 -8.28 11.54
N ALA A 274 37.26 -8.46 12.33
CA ALA A 274 38.58 -7.89 12.06
C ALA A 274 39.15 -8.34 10.71
N SER A 275 38.98 -9.63 10.37
CA SER A 275 39.43 -10.16 9.08
C SER A 275 38.58 -9.72 7.87
N THR A 276 37.30 -9.42 8.07
CA THR A 276 36.38 -9.04 6.98
C THR A 276 36.51 -7.56 6.60
N PHE A 277 36.76 -6.70 7.59
CA PHE A 277 36.81 -5.24 7.42
C PHE A 277 38.13 -4.71 6.86
N THR A 278 39.23 -5.38 7.21
CA THR A 278 40.57 -4.91 6.87
C THR A 278 41.41 -6.05 6.33
N SER A 279 42.28 -5.74 5.38
CA SER A 279 43.15 -6.75 4.79
C SER A 279 44.23 -7.24 5.78
N GLY A 280 44.62 -6.44 6.79
CA GLY A 280 45.63 -6.79 7.80
C GLY A 280 45.02 -7.19 9.14
N LEU A 281 45.62 -8.16 9.83
CA LEU A 281 45.17 -8.62 11.15
C LEU A 281 46.33 -8.59 12.15
N MET A 282 46.08 -8.12 13.37
CA MET A 282 46.99 -8.31 14.50
C MET A 282 46.29 -9.09 15.61
N ILE A 283 46.94 -10.13 16.14
CA ILE A 283 46.45 -10.88 17.30
C ILE A 283 47.48 -10.81 18.43
N PRO A 284 47.11 -10.35 19.64
CA PRO A 284 47.99 -10.42 20.80
C PRO A 284 48.06 -11.82 21.39
N MET A 285 49.25 -12.21 21.84
CA MET A 285 49.46 -13.49 22.51
C MET A 285 48.46 -13.71 23.66
N GLY A 286 47.89 -14.91 23.70
CA GLY A 286 46.87 -15.32 24.68
C GLY A 286 45.42 -15.08 24.25
N PHE A 287 45.18 -14.36 23.15
CA PHE A 287 43.82 -14.24 22.59
C PHE A 287 43.29 -15.59 22.10
N GLU A 288 44.15 -16.36 21.44
CA GLU A 288 43.81 -17.69 20.91
C GLU A 288 43.39 -18.67 22.01
N TYR A 289 43.91 -18.48 23.22
CA TYR A 289 43.58 -19.30 24.39
C TYR A 289 42.46 -18.70 25.25
N GLY A 290 41.91 -17.53 24.88
CA GLY A 290 40.85 -16.90 25.65
C GLY A 290 41.27 -16.51 27.08
N VAL A 291 42.48 -15.98 27.24
CA VAL A 291 42.99 -15.49 28.54
C VAL A 291 42.19 -14.27 28.98
N SER A 292 41.71 -14.26 30.23
CA SER A 292 40.83 -13.21 30.76
C SER A 292 41.57 -12.00 31.35
N LEU A 293 42.85 -12.16 31.66
CA LEU A 293 43.71 -11.10 32.20
C LEU A 293 44.43 -10.33 31.07
N PRO A 294 44.39 -8.98 31.06
CA PRO A 294 45.20 -8.16 30.16
C PRO A 294 46.70 -8.45 30.29
N LEU A 295 47.47 -8.23 29.21
CA LEU A 295 48.93 -8.13 29.34
C LEU A 295 49.25 -6.96 30.27
N ASP A 296 50.10 -7.18 31.27
CA ASP A 296 50.52 -6.13 32.21
C ASP A 296 51.72 -5.36 31.63
N PRO A 297 51.59 -4.05 31.32
CA PRO A 297 52.71 -3.27 30.80
C PRO A 297 53.82 -3.04 31.84
N LEU A 298 53.59 -3.35 33.12
CA LEU A 298 54.53 -3.15 34.23
C LEU A 298 55.21 -4.44 34.69
N ASN A 299 54.66 -5.63 34.44
CA ASN A 299 55.21 -6.88 34.94
C ASN A 299 54.99 -8.01 33.95
N GLY A 300 55.83 -9.03 34.01
CA GLY A 300 55.59 -10.31 33.33
C GLY A 300 55.98 -11.46 34.26
N ASP A 301 55.28 -12.57 34.14
CA ASP A 301 55.48 -13.77 34.96
C ASP A 301 56.52 -14.74 34.36
N GLY A 302 57.03 -14.47 33.16
CA GLY A 302 58.00 -15.30 32.46
C GLY A 302 57.47 -16.69 32.07
N ALA A 303 56.16 -16.94 32.16
CA ALA A 303 55.56 -18.27 31.98
C ALA A 303 55.36 -18.68 30.51
N GLY A 304 55.64 -17.79 29.55
CA GLY A 304 55.59 -18.06 28.13
C GLY A 304 54.20 -18.43 27.60
N LEU A 305 54.14 -19.05 26.42
CA LEU A 305 52.87 -19.46 25.79
C LEU A 305 52.16 -20.56 26.56
N ARG A 306 52.91 -21.45 27.23
CA ARG A 306 52.33 -22.53 28.05
C ARG A 306 51.52 -21.98 29.22
N GLY A 307 52.05 -20.99 29.94
CA GLY A 307 51.33 -20.33 31.02
C GLY A 307 50.02 -19.67 30.54
N LEU A 308 50.03 -19.03 29.37
CA LEU A 308 48.83 -18.45 28.78
C LEU A 308 47.81 -19.51 28.36
N ARG A 309 48.26 -20.66 27.84
CA ARG A 309 47.39 -21.77 27.47
C ARG A 309 46.71 -22.39 28.68
N ASP A 310 47.44 -22.60 29.77
CA ASP A 310 46.92 -23.18 31.01
C ASP A 310 45.89 -22.26 31.71
N GLN A 311 46.04 -20.94 31.54
CA GLN A 311 45.10 -19.92 32.05
C GLN A 311 43.90 -19.68 31.11
N GLY A 312 43.89 -20.31 29.94
CA GLY A 312 42.91 -20.11 28.88
C GLY A 312 41.53 -20.70 29.16
N SER A 313 40.50 -20.13 28.54
CA SER A 313 39.10 -20.60 28.67
C SER A 313 38.57 -21.33 27.44
N TYR A 314 39.24 -21.22 26.29
CA TYR A 314 38.90 -21.88 25.02
C TYR A 314 40.14 -21.89 24.10
N ASP A 315 40.09 -22.58 22.96
CA ASP A 315 41.16 -22.57 21.95
C ASP A 315 40.58 -22.19 20.58
N LEU A 316 41.10 -21.12 19.99
CA LEU A 316 40.76 -20.56 18.67
C LEU A 316 41.88 -20.76 17.63
N SER A 317 42.89 -21.57 17.92
CA SER A 317 44.01 -21.78 17.00
C SER A 317 43.55 -22.26 15.63
N ALA A 318 42.52 -23.12 15.58
CA ALA A 318 41.93 -23.58 14.33
C ALA A 318 41.20 -22.46 13.55
N ASP A 319 40.38 -21.66 14.23
CA ASP A 319 39.68 -20.51 13.63
C ASP A 319 40.68 -19.47 13.09
N ILE A 320 41.79 -19.23 13.81
CA ILE A 320 42.85 -18.31 13.38
C ILE A 320 43.57 -18.84 12.14
N ARG A 321 43.92 -20.14 12.11
CA ARG A 321 44.52 -20.78 10.93
C ARG A 321 43.62 -20.67 9.71
N GLU A 322 42.32 -20.94 9.87
CA GLU A 322 41.34 -20.81 8.80
C GLU A 322 41.29 -19.38 8.25
N ILE A 323 41.25 -18.38 9.12
CA ILE A 323 41.18 -16.96 8.74
C ILE A 323 42.47 -16.44 8.12
N ASN A 324 43.64 -16.94 8.55
CA ASN A 324 44.91 -16.61 7.91
C ASN A 324 45.11 -17.33 6.58
N GLY A 325 44.57 -18.55 6.43
CA GLY A 325 44.59 -19.31 5.17
C GLY A 325 43.54 -18.89 4.13
N ALA A 326 42.44 -18.25 4.54
CA ALA A 326 41.38 -17.82 3.63
C ALA A 326 41.81 -16.67 2.70
N THR A 327 41.63 -16.87 1.39
CA THR A 327 42.00 -15.95 0.28
C THR A 327 41.21 -14.63 0.24
N ASN A 328 40.37 -14.36 1.24
CA ASN A 328 39.44 -13.22 1.30
C ASN A 328 40.12 -11.85 1.47
N LYS A 329 41.45 -11.80 1.66
CA LYS A 329 42.14 -10.59 2.13
C LYS A 329 42.52 -9.58 1.04
N THR A 330 42.47 -9.92 -0.25
CA THR A 330 42.78 -8.96 -1.36
C THR A 330 42.13 -9.27 -2.72
N ALA A 331 41.59 -10.46 -2.98
CA ALA A 331 41.23 -10.88 -4.35
C ALA A 331 39.91 -10.32 -4.91
N ALA A 332 39.01 -9.78 -4.07
CA ALA A 332 37.63 -9.46 -4.49
C ALA A 332 37.39 -8.01 -4.98
N GLY A 333 38.44 -7.18 -5.15
CA GLY A 333 38.28 -5.83 -5.71
C GLY A 333 37.66 -4.76 -4.78
N PHE A 334 37.26 -5.14 -3.55
CA PHE A 334 36.66 -4.24 -2.57
C PHE A 334 37.67 -3.52 -1.64
N ALA A 335 38.98 -3.72 -1.83
CA ALA A 335 40.00 -3.15 -0.96
C ALA A 335 39.98 -1.60 -0.98
N ARG A 336 40.02 -0.98 0.21
CA ARG A 336 39.97 0.48 0.42
C ARG A 336 38.71 1.18 -0.12
N ARG A 337 37.64 0.44 -0.43
CA ARG A 337 36.36 0.99 -0.91
C ARG A 337 35.44 1.44 0.22
N PRO A 338 34.57 2.44 0.00
CA PRO A 338 33.70 2.97 1.05
C PRO A 338 32.84 1.89 1.68
N LEU A 339 32.73 1.93 3.00
CA LEU A 339 31.82 1.09 3.76
C LEU A 339 30.60 1.92 4.17
N LYS A 340 29.41 1.35 3.97
CA LYS A 340 28.15 1.95 4.42
C LYS A 340 27.48 1.04 5.43
N LEU A 341 27.20 1.57 6.61
CA LEU A 341 26.45 0.89 7.64
C LEU A 341 24.95 1.06 7.41
N VAL A 342 24.21 -0.04 7.45
CA VAL A 342 22.76 -0.07 7.35
C VAL A 342 22.21 -0.98 8.44
N SER A 343 21.56 -0.35 9.42
CA SER A 343 20.95 -1.03 10.57
C SER A 343 19.45 -0.75 10.61
N ALA A 344 18.67 -1.73 11.06
CA ALA A 344 17.26 -1.53 11.35
C ALA A 344 17.12 -0.91 12.75
N SER A 345 16.13 -0.04 12.95
CA SER A 345 15.82 0.56 14.26
C SER A 345 15.39 -0.47 15.32
N GLN A 346 14.93 -1.65 14.88
CA GLN A 346 14.43 -2.73 15.71
C GLN A 346 15.05 -4.05 15.25
N GLY A 347 16.16 -4.46 15.86
CA GLY A 347 16.76 -5.77 15.61
C GLY A 347 18.25 -5.85 15.93
N PRO A 348 18.78 -7.03 16.31
CA PRO A 348 20.19 -7.18 16.62
C PRO A 348 21.06 -7.39 15.36
N VAL A 349 20.48 -7.56 14.17
CA VAL A 349 21.24 -7.79 12.93
C VAL A 349 21.54 -6.48 12.21
N VAL A 350 22.80 -6.31 11.81
CA VAL A 350 23.32 -5.13 11.11
C VAL A 350 23.91 -5.55 9.77
N GLY A 351 23.69 -4.74 8.74
CA GLY A 351 24.25 -4.93 7.41
C GLY A 351 25.31 -3.88 7.09
N LEU A 352 26.35 -4.31 6.39
CA LEU A 352 27.44 -3.48 5.93
C LEU A 352 27.58 -3.65 4.43
N PHE A 353 27.65 -2.54 3.73
CA PHE A 353 27.72 -2.51 2.28
C PHE A 353 29.07 -2.02 1.82
N GLN A 354 29.62 -2.72 0.83
CA GLN A 354 30.84 -2.34 0.15
C GLN A 354 30.64 -2.48 -1.36
N THR A 355 31.04 -1.47 -2.11
CA THR A 355 30.99 -1.48 -3.57
C THR A 355 32.39 -1.49 -4.14
N ASP A 356 32.58 -2.03 -5.34
CA ASP A 356 33.91 -2.10 -5.97
C ASP A 356 34.39 -0.75 -6.54
N GLN A 357 33.54 0.29 -6.54
CA GLN A 357 33.90 1.68 -6.82
C GLN A 357 33.44 2.64 -5.70
N GLU A 358 33.93 3.88 -5.73
CA GLU A 358 33.50 4.97 -4.82
C GLU A 358 32.02 5.31 -5.01
N ASP A 359 31.60 5.39 -6.27
CA ASP A 359 30.21 5.63 -6.63
C ASP A 359 29.53 4.29 -6.89
N SER A 360 28.48 4.00 -6.12
CA SER A 360 27.68 2.78 -6.28
C SER A 360 27.04 2.68 -7.67
N ARG A 361 26.84 3.80 -8.39
CA ARG A 361 26.29 3.80 -9.76
C ARG A 361 27.27 3.32 -10.82
N ALA A 362 28.56 3.40 -10.54
CA ALA A 362 29.64 2.95 -11.42
C ALA A 362 30.20 1.58 -10.99
N SER A 363 29.63 0.99 -9.94
CA SER A 363 30.09 -0.27 -9.38
C SER A 363 29.48 -1.43 -10.15
N GLU A 364 30.29 -2.43 -10.51
CA GLU A 364 29.80 -3.67 -11.14
C GLU A 364 29.44 -4.72 -10.10
N LYS A 365 29.98 -4.58 -8.88
CA LYS A 365 29.83 -5.55 -7.80
C LYS A 365 29.54 -4.88 -6.47
N MET A 366 28.78 -5.58 -5.64
CA MET A 366 28.49 -5.19 -4.28
C MET A 366 28.66 -6.36 -3.33
N ARG A 367 29.17 -6.08 -2.15
CA ARG A 367 29.25 -7.01 -1.03
C ARG A 367 28.39 -6.52 0.12
N VAL A 368 27.67 -7.44 0.74
CA VAL A 368 26.83 -7.25 1.91
C VAL A 368 27.32 -8.17 3.02
N VAL A 369 27.78 -7.59 4.12
CA VAL A 369 28.18 -8.33 5.33
C VAL A 369 27.09 -8.17 6.37
N LEU A 370 26.50 -9.29 6.79
CA LEU A 370 25.46 -9.37 7.80
C LEU A 370 26.04 -9.87 9.11
N LEU A 371 25.67 -9.20 10.19
CA LEU A 371 26.25 -9.42 11.51
C LEU A 371 25.15 -9.48 12.56
N ASN A 372 25.07 -10.57 13.32
CA ASN A 372 24.21 -10.64 14.49
C ASN A 372 24.94 -10.16 15.76
N ARG A 373 24.48 -9.04 16.33
CA ARG A 373 25.03 -8.47 17.58
C ARG A 373 24.70 -9.31 18.81
N ASP A 374 23.59 -10.07 18.78
CA ASP A 374 23.15 -10.91 19.89
C ASP A 374 23.97 -12.21 19.92
N LEU A 375 24.60 -12.51 21.05
CA LEU A 375 25.44 -13.71 21.25
C LEU A 375 24.65 -14.93 21.75
N ARG A 376 23.35 -14.76 22.04
CA ARG A 376 22.47 -15.79 22.61
C ARG A 376 21.27 -16.13 21.73
N LYS A 377 20.77 -15.21 20.89
CA LYS A 377 19.55 -15.41 20.08
C LYS A 377 19.82 -15.45 18.57
N VAL A 378 19.08 -16.32 17.90
CA VAL A 378 18.94 -16.29 16.42
C VAL A 378 18.08 -15.09 16.05
N ALA A 379 18.46 -14.35 15.01
CA ALA A 379 17.73 -13.17 14.57
C ALA A 379 17.53 -13.13 13.05
N PRO A 380 16.39 -12.67 12.55
CA PRO A 380 16.16 -12.52 11.12
C PRO A 380 17.02 -11.40 10.53
N ALA A 381 17.49 -11.56 9.30
CA ALA A 381 18.15 -10.49 8.56
C ALA A 381 17.14 -9.37 8.22
N PRO A 382 17.54 -8.08 8.22
CA PRO A 382 16.67 -6.97 7.86
C PRO A 382 16.46 -6.91 6.33
N PHE A 383 15.75 -7.91 5.80
CA PHE A 383 15.66 -8.20 4.36
C PHE A 383 15.25 -7.00 3.51
N ASN A 384 14.15 -6.31 3.85
CA ASN A 384 13.62 -5.21 3.03
C ASN A 384 14.62 -4.06 2.90
N LEU A 385 15.19 -3.63 4.03
CA LEU A 385 16.16 -2.54 4.09
C LEU A 385 17.41 -2.86 3.26
N LEU A 386 17.88 -4.10 3.33
CA LEU A 386 19.08 -4.52 2.63
C LEU A 386 18.83 -4.77 1.14
N ARG A 387 17.68 -5.33 0.78
CA ARG A 387 17.24 -5.52 -0.60
C ARG A 387 17.12 -4.18 -1.32
N GLU A 388 16.58 -3.15 -0.67
CA GLU A 388 16.48 -1.80 -1.25
C GLU A 388 17.87 -1.19 -1.49
N ALA A 389 18.74 -1.27 -0.48
CA ALA A 389 20.12 -0.78 -0.57
C ALA A 389 20.97 -1.51 -1.63
N ALA A 390 20.69 -2.79 -1.87
CA ALA A 390 21.37 -3.63 -2.87
C ALA A 390 20.60 -3.80 -4.18
N SER A 391 19.54 -3.02 -4.42
CA SER A 391 18.62 -3.25 -5.54
C SER A 391 19.27 -3.35 -6.94
N PRO A 392 20.34 -2.62 -7.28
CA PRO A 392 21.00 -2.78 -8.58
C PRO A 392 21.79 -4.09 -8.71
N PHE A 393 22.06 -4.79 -7.60
CA PHE A 393 23.01 -5.91 -7.54
C PHE A 393 22.33 -7.26 -7.22
N LEU A 394 21.00 -7.34 -7.33
CA LEU A 394 20.27 -8.57 -7.03
C LEU A 394 20.39 -9.59 -8.20
N PRO A 395 20.44 -10.90 -7.91
CA PRO A 395 20.41 -11.53 -6.59
C PRO A 395 21.76 -11.46 -5.85
N LEU A 396 21.70 -11.43 -4.52
CA LEU A 396 22.90 -11.56 -3.67
C LEU A 396 23.13 -13.03 -3.31
N LEU A 397 24.30 -13.56 -3.62
CA LEU A 397 24.70 -14.96 -3.43
C LEU A 397 25.84 -15.06 -2.41
N ALA A 398 25.89 -16.12 -1.61
CA ALA A 398 27.02 -16.34 -0.71
C ALA A 398 28.28 -16.73 -1.52
N PRO A 399 29.44 -16.07 -1.33
CA PRO A 399 30.65 -16.35 -2.11
C PRO A 399 31.17 -17.79 -1.99
N GLU A 400 30.92 -18.43 -0.84
CA GLU A 400 31.36 -19.80 -0.55
C GLU A 400 30.32 -20.86 -0.96
N ASN A 401 29.09 -20.44 -1.32
CA ASN A 401 28.00 -21.32 -1.71
C ASN A 401 26.98 -20.58 -2.59
N GLU A 402 27.12 -20.69 -3.90
CA GLU A 402 26.24 -20.03 -4.89
C GLU A 402 24.76 -20.44 -4.79
N THR A 403 24.44 -21.54 -4.09
CA THR A 403 23.05 -21.96 -3.83
C THR A 403 22.39 -21.23 -2.66
N GLU A 404 23.16 -20.55 -1.82
CA GLU A 404 22.65 -19.75 -0.71
C GLU A 404 22.37 -18.32 -1.18
N VAL A 405 21.07 -18.00 -1.30
CA VAL A 405 20.58 -16.69 -1.74
C VAL A 405 20.13 -15.86 -0.54
N PHE A 406 20.41 -14.57 -0.56
CA PHE A 406 19.83 -13.63 0.40
C PHE A 406 18.31 -13.51 0.18
N ASP A 407 17.52 -14.16 1.04
CA ASP A 407 16.05 -14.13 0.98
C ASP A 407 15.40 -13.71 2.32
N ALA A 408 14.09 -13.51 2.30
CA ALA A 408 13.33 -13.05 3.47
C ALA A 408 13.31 -14.05 4.65
N ARG A 409 13.72 -15.30 4.44
CA ARG A 409 13.76 -16.37 5.46
C ARG A 409 15.14 -16.47 6.13
N LEU A 410 16.15 -15.75 5.64
CA LEU A 410 17.50 -15.77 6.18
C LEU A 410 17.51 -15.35 7.66
N LYS A 411 18.06 -16.22 8.50
CA LYS A 411 18.25 -16.00 9.93
C LYS A 411 19.70 -16.24 10.30
N LEU A 412 20.28 -15.32 11.07
CA LEU A 412 21.64 -15.43 11.57
C LEU A 412 21.63 -16.04 12.97
N LYS A 413 22.48 -17.04 13.19
CA LYS A 413 22.79 -17.64 14.49
C LYS A 413 23.39 -16.59 15.44
N PRO A 414 23.39 -16.85 16.75
CA PRO A 414 23.94 -15.89 17.71
C PRO A 414 25.43 -15.60 17.45
N GLY A 415 25.76 -14.33 17.26
CA GLY A 415 27.12 -13.86 16.93
C GLY A 415 27.59 -14.18 15.50
N GLU A 416 26.73 -14.72 14.64
CA GLU A 416 27.09 -15.14 13.29
C GLU A 416 27.37 -13.94 12.37
N ILE A 417 28.32 -14.15 11.44
CA ILE A 417 28.64 -13.24 10.34
C ILE A 417 28.42 -14.02 9.04
N ARG A 418 27.70 -13.42 8.09
CA ARG A 418 27.46 -13.94 6.74
C ARG A 418 27.81 -12.89 5.71
N VAL A 419 28.38 -13.30 4.58
CA VAL A 419 28.74 -12.42 3.47
C VAL A 419 27.95 -12.85 2.24
N PHE A 420 27.38 -11.87 1.55
CA PHE A 420 26.72 -12.05 0.25
C PHE A 420 27.31 -11.08 -0.76
N GLU A 421 27.38 -11.47 -2.01
CA GLU A 421 27.86 -10.66 -3.12
C GLU A 421 26.84 -10.65 -4.26
N GLY A 422 26.75 -9.53 -4.96
CA GLY A 422 25.88 -9.34 -6.10
C GLY A 422 26.58 -8.59 -7.22
N TYR A 423 26.07 -8.79 -8.42
CA TYR A 423 26.54 -8.16 -9.65
C TYR A 423 25.44 -7.27 -10.19
N VAL A 424 25.82 -6.20 -10.88
CA VAL A 424 24.84 -5.32 -11.54
C VAL A 424 23.90 -6.17 -12.39
N SER A 425 22.61 -5.98 -12.19
CA SER A 425 21.59 -6.70 -12.93
C SER A 425 21.67 -6.36 -14.41
N GLU A 426 21.58 -7.39 -15.25
CA GLU A 426 21.47 -7.19 -16.69
C GLU A 426 20.15 -6.46 -16.99
N PRO A 427 20.19 -5.30 -17.66
CA PRO A 427 18.96 -4.60 -18.01
C PRO A 427 18.16 -5.47 -19.00
N ILE A 428 16.83 -5.43 -18.87
CA ILE A 428 15.95 -6.02 -19.87
C ILE A 428 15.96 -5.09 -21.10
N VAL A 429 16.68 -5.50 -22.15
CA VAL A 429 16.80 -4.76 -23.41
C VAL A 429 15.91 -5.41 -24.46
N ASP A 430 15.21 -4.60 -25.27
CA ASP A 430 14.39 -5.00 -26.42
C ASP A 430 13.27 -6.03 -26.16
N ALA A 431 12.83 -6.21 -24.91
CA ALA A 431 11.75 -7.15 -24.58
C ALA A 431 10.33 -6.64 -24.89
N VAL A 432 10.18 -5.33 -25.12
CA VAL A 432 8.88 -4.69 -25.43
C VAL A 432 8.86 -4.33 -26.90
N PRO A 433 7.81 -4.70 -27.66
CA PRO A 433 7.67 -4.26 -29.04
C PRO A 433 7.54 -2.73 -29.09
N VAL A 434 8.54 -2.07 -29.69
CA VAL A 434 8.52 -0.62 -29.92
C VAL A 434 7.92 -0.36 -31.31
N PRO A 435 6.89 0.49 -31.44
CA PRO A 435 6.38 0.86 -32.75
C PRO A 435 7.45 1.55 -33.60
N SER A 436 7.40 1.38 -34.91
CA SER A 436 8.28 2.09 -35.84
C SER A 436 8.11 3.61 -35.69
N ALA A 437 9.13 4.39 -36.07
CA ALA A 437 9.06 5.86 -36.00
C ALA A 437 7.86 6.43 -36.79
N SER A 438 7.47 5.79 -37.89
CA SER A 438 6.29 6.19 -38.68
C SER A 438 4.98 5.91 -37.94
N GLU A 439 4.87 4.78 -37.25
CA GLU A 439 3.71 4.46 -36.42
C GLU A 439 3.63 5.41 -35.21
N ALA A 440 4.75 5.66 -34.53
CA ALA A 440 4.82 6.61 -33.42
C ALA A 440 4.47 8.05 -33.84
N ALA A 441 4.90 8.49 -35.03
CA ALA A 441 4.56 9.81 -35.55
C ALA A 441 3.09 9.95 -35.95
N ALA A 442 2.41 8.84 -36.27
CA ALA A 442 0.99 8.78 -36.59
C ALA A 442 0.09 8.69 -35.33
N THR A 443 0.66 8.44 -34.15
CA THR A 443 -0.06 8.38 -32.88
C THR A 443 -0.76 9.72 -32.57
N PRO A 444 -1.96 9.69 -31.96
CA PRO A 444 -2.65 10.89 -31.47
C PRO A 444 -1.75 11.83 -30.68
N ARG A 445 -1.84 13.13 -30.97
CA ARG A 445 -1.04 14.19 -30.31
C ARG A 445 -1.63 14.69 -28.99
N LEU A 446 -2.94 14.50 -28.81
CA LEU A 446 -3.65 14.92 -27.60
C LEU A 446 -4.01 13.69 -26.78
N ALA A 447 -3.95 13.83 -25.46
CA ALA A 447 -4.41 12.84 -24.50
C ALA A 447 -5.85 13.17 -24.07
N ILE A 448 -6.68 12.13 -23.96
CA ILE A 448 -7.99 12.19 -23.32
C ILE A 448 -8.00 11.13 -22.23
N GLU A 449 -8.03 11.58 -20.97
CA GLU A 449 -7.88 10.74 -19.79
C GLU A 449 -9.01 10.99 -18.78
N LYS A 450 -9.13 10.10 -17.78
CA LYS A 450 -10.07 10.19 -16.65
C LYS A 450 -11.47 10.68 -17.01
N ILE A 451 -12.07 10.05 -18.02
CA ILE A 451 -13.45 10.32 -18.41
C ILE A 451 -14.38 9.87 -17.28
N THR A 452 -15.23 10.77 -16.80
CA THR A 452 -16.25 10.48 -15.78
C THR A 452 -17.60 11.06 -16.19
N PRO A 453 -18.72 10.36 -15.95
CA PRO A 453 -18.79 9.04 -15.34
C PRO A 453 -18.40 7.92 -16.32
N ALA A 454 -17.73 6.88 -15.81
CA ALA A 454 -17.42 5.66 -16.55
C ALA A 454 -17.34 4.49 -15.56
N VAL A 455 -17.75 3.30 -15.99
CA VAL A 455 -17.69 2.08 -15.18
C VAL A 455 -16.76 1.09 -15.85
N ASP A 456 -15.68 0.69 -15.15
CA ASP A 456 -14.60 -0.14 -15.69
C ASP A 456 -14.14 0.37 -17.08
N GLU A 457 -13.83 1.67 -17.17
CA GLU A 457 -13.37 2.33 -18.41
C GLU A 457 -14.33 2.15 -19.60
N GLY A 458 -15.64 2.14 -19.36
CA GLY A 458 -16.66 2.02 -20.41
C GLY A 458 -17.02 0.59 -20.77
N ARG A 459 -16.47 -0.40 -20.07
CA ARG A 459 -16.90 -1.80 -20.22
C ARG A 459 -18.35 -2.02 -19.77
N PHE A 460 -18.81 -1.31 -18.75
CA PHE A 460 -20.18 -1.40 -18.24
C PHE A 460 -20.91 -0.07 -18.32
N VAL A 461 -22.24 -0.14 -18.23
CA VAL A 461 -23.09 1.03 -18.30
C VAL A 461 -22.98 1.91 -17.07
N VAL A 462 -22.95 3.21 -17.31
CA VAL A 462 -23.40 4.19 -16.32
C VAL A 462 -24.93 4.14 -16.27
N LYS A 463 -25.51 4.13 -15.07
CA LYS A 463 -26.95 4.08 -14.89
C LYS A 463 -27.50 5.42 -14.47
N ARG A 464 -28.58 5.82 -15.14
CA ARG A 464 -29.31 7.06 -14.90
C ARG A 464 -30.80 6.83 -15.07
N VAL A 465 -31.57 7.88 -14.86
CA VAL A 465 -33.01 7.91 -15.12
C VAL A 465 -33.29 8.88 -16.27
N VAL A 466 -34.29 8.55 -17.10
CA VAL A 466 -34.78 9.45 -18.15
C VAL A 466 -35.20 10.80 -17.53
N GLY A 467 -34.81 11.89 -18.17
CA GLY A 467 -35.00 13.26 -17.68
C GLY A 467 -33.82 13.83 -16.90
N GLU A 468 -32.87 13.00 -16.45
CA GLU A 468 -31.65 13.48 -15.81
C GLU A 468 -30.70 14.15 -16.81
N VAL A 469 -29.91 15.10 -16.31
CA VAL A 469 -28.80 15.71 -17.06
C VAL A 469 -27.51 14.99 -16.67
N LEU A 470 -26.84 14.40 -17.67
CA LEU A 470 -25.57 13.74 -17.47
C LEU A 470 -24.44 14.76 -17.58
N LYS A 471 -23.77 15.04 -16.47
CA LYS A 471 -22.51 15.78 -16.45
C LYS A 471 -21.35 14.85 -16.82
N VAL A 472 -20.62 15.18 -17.87
CA VAL A 472 -19.42 14.47 -18.33
C VAL A 472 -18.21 15.37 -18.15
N GLU A 473 -17.14 14.79 -17.63
CA GLU A 473 -15.87 15.46 -17.46
C GLU A 473 -14.72 14.58 -17.96
N ALA A 474 -13.65 15.20 -18.46
CA ALA A 474 -12.45 14.51 -18.93
C ALA A 474 -11.22 15.40 -18.78
N ASP A 475 -10.05 14.78 -18.65
CA ASP A 475 -8.76 15.46 -18.68
C ASP A 475 -8.30 15.48 -20.14
N ILE A 476 -8.14 16.67 -20.74
CA ILE A 476 -7.79 16.83 -22.16
C ILE A 476 -6.62 17.80 -22.28
N PHE A 477 -5.48 17.29 -22.73
CA PHE A 477 -4.21 18.04 -22.82
C PHE A 477 -3.32 17.51 -23.95
N GLY A 478 -2.26 18.24 -24.28
CA GLY A 478 -1.27 17.88 -25.29
C GLY A 478 0.05 18.57 -25.03
N ASP A 479 1.03 18.39 -25.93
CA ASP A 479 2.29 19.13 -25.86
C ASP A 479 2.13 20.61 -26.22
N GLY A 480 2.95 21.47 -25.60
CA GLY A 480 2.96 22.92 -25.80
C GLY A 480 2.12 23.69 -24.79
N HIS A 481 1.75 24.92 -25.15
CA HIS A 481 0.97 25.86 -24.31
C HIS A 481 -0.25 26.43 -25.05
N ASP A 482 -0.56 25.86 -26.21
CA ASP A 482 -1.65 26.27 -27.07
C ASP A 482 -3.01 25.93 -26.42
N PRO A 483 -4.01 26.83 -26.41
CA PRO A 483 -5.35 26.48 -25.99
C PRO A 483 -5.96 25.40 -26.90
N LEU A 484 -6.58 24.40 -26.28
CA LEU A 484 -7.31 23.33 -26.96
C LEU A 484 -8.79 23.66 -27.10
N ALA A 485 -9.48 22.91 -27.94
CA ALA A 485 -10.93 22.86 -27.98
C ALA A 485 -11.41 21.42 -27.76
N ALA A 486 -12.56 21.27 -27.13
CA ALA A 486 -13.13 19.96 -26.85
C ALA A 486 -14.66 19.98 -27.01
N ALA A 487 -15.21 18.82 -27.35
CA ALA A 487 -16.64 18.60 -27.46
C ALA A 487 -17.03 17.23 -26.91
N LEU A 488 -18.22 17.20 -26.32
CA LEU A 488 -18.92 15.99 -25.95
C LEU A 488 -19.86 15.62 -27.10
N LEU A 489 -19.68 14.43 -27.64
CA LEU A 489 -20.58 13.85 -28.63
C LEU A 489 -21.44 12.79 -27.94
N TYR A 490 -22.76 12.85 -28.12
CA TYR A 490 -23.69 11.86 -27.58
C TYR A 490 -24.79 11.49 -28.56
N ARG A 491 -25.41 10.33 -28.37
CA ARG A 491 -26.57 9.86 -29.16
C ARG A 491 -27.36 8.78 -28.41
N CYS A 492 -28.58 8.49 -28.86
CA CYS A 492 -29.22 7.22 -28.53
C CYS A 492 -28.56 6.10 -29.36
N ALA A 493 -28.49 4.87 -28.84
CA ALA A 493 -27.81 3.79 -29.55
C ALA A 493 -28.47 3.41 -30.90
N ASP A 494 -29.74 3.76 -31.09
CA ASP A 494 -30.48 3.57 -32.34
C ASP A 494 -30.40 4.78 -33.29
N ASP A 495 -29.80 5.90 -32.86
CA ASP A 495 -29.56 7.06 -33.71
C ASP A 495 -28.30 6.88 -34.57
N LYS A 496 -28.39 7.29 -35.84
CA LYS A 496 -27.23 7.25 -36.76
C LYS A 496 -26.25 8.40 -36.48
N ASP A 497 -26.78 9.58 -36.18
CA ASP A 497 -26.01 10.82 -36.07
C ASP A 497 -25.68 11.16 -34.62
N TRP A 498 -24.50 11.75 -34.40
CA TRP A 498 -24.07 12.25 -33.10
C TRP A 498 -24.55 13.70 -32.90
N GLN A 499 -25.06 14.00 -31.70
CA GLN A 499 -25.26 15.36 -31.23
C GLN A 499 -23.99 15.85 -30.55
N GLU A 500 -23.70 17.15 -30.66
CA GLU A 500 -22.47 17.75 -30.16
C GLU A 500 -22.77 18.88 -29.16
N VAL A 501 -22.03 18.88 -28.05
CA VAL A 501 -22.03 19.96 -27.06
C VAL A 501 -20.58 20.38 -26.81
N PRO A 502 -20.22 21.67 -26.98
CA PRO A 502 -18.88 22.16 -26.63
C PRO A 502 -18.57 21.94 -25.16
N MET A 503 -17.37 21.45 -24.85
CA MET A 503 -16.89 21.34 -23.47
C MET A 503 -16.23 22.64 -23.02
N GLN A 504 -16.35 22.92 -21.73
CA GLN A 504 -15.75 24.07 -21.07
C GLN A 504 -14.58 23.63 -20.20
N LEU A 505 -13.46 24.33 -20.30
CA LEU A 505 -12.32 24.14 -19.41
C LEU A 505 -12.69 24.66 -18.01
N VAL A 506 -12.63 23.79 -17.01
CA VAL A 506 -12.92 24.09 -15.60
C VAL A 506 -11.66 24.57 -14.91
N LEU A 507 -10.66 23.70 -14.78
CA LEU A 507 -9.38 23.99 -14.15
C LEU A 507 -8.36 22.89 -14.50
N ASN A 508 -7.10 23.25 -14.76
CA ASN A 508 -5.98 22.30 -14.91
C ASN A 508 -6.31 21.14 -15.89
N ASP A 509 -6.62 21.50 -17.13
CA ASP A 509 -6.97 20.56 -18.22
C ASP A 509 -8.20 19.68 -17.97
N ARG A 510 -8.98 19.96 -16.91
CA ARG A 510 -10.28 19.33 -16.68
C ARG A 510 -11.35 20.04 -17.48
N TRP A 511 -11.98 19.33 -18.40
CA TRP A 511 -13.08 19.83 -19.23
C TRP A 511 -14.41 19.24 -18.76
N GLN A 512 -15.50 19.99 -18.92
CA GLN A 512 -16.85 19.51 -18.61
C GLN A 512 -17.87 19.90 -19.69
N ALA A 513 -18.86 19.05 -19.92
CA ALA A 513 -20.08 19.35 -20.65
C ALA A 513 -21.23 18.52 -20.08
N GLU A 514 -22.46 18.90 -20.43
CA GLU A 514 -23.66 18.22 -19.94
C GLU A 514 -24.64 17.98 -21.08
N PHE A 515 -25.39 16.88 -21.02
CA PHE A 515 -26.50 16.64 -21.94
C PHE A 515 -27.68 15.95 -21.25
N PRO A 516 -28.92 16.26 -21.64
CA PRO A 516 -30.11 15.64 -21.06
C PRO A 516 -30.40 14.27 -21.68
N LEU A 517 -30.75 13.29 -20.84
CA LEU A 517 -31.22 11.96 -21.24
C LEU A 517 -32.72 12.00 -21.55
N LYS A 518 -33.07 12.32 -22.80
CA LYS A 518 -34.46 12.59 -23.22
C LYS A 518 -35.29 11.33 -23.50
N ARG A 519 -34.65 10.21 -23.79
CA ARG A 519 -35.30 8.94 -24.15
C ARG A 519 -34.91 7.88 -23.12
N MET A 520 -35.75 6.86 -22.97
CA MET A 520 -35.44 5.68 -22.16
C MET A 520 -34.67 4.68 -23.04
N GLY A 521 -33.67 4.00 -22.47
CA GLY A 521 -32.83 3.02 -23.15
C GLY A 521 -31.35 3.40 -23.21
N ARG A 522 -30.60 2.70 -24.08
CA ARG A 522 -29.15 2.86 -24.23
C ARG A 522 -28.81 4.15 -24.97
N HIS A 523 -27.93 4.93 -24.35
CA HIS A 523 -27.25 6.09 -24.90
C HIS A 523 -25.75 5.82 -24.95
N GLU A 524 -25.06 6.58 -25.78
CA GLU A 524 -23.62 6.52 -25.95
C GLU A 524 -23.07 7.94 -25.92
N PHE A 525 -21.91 8.12 -25.29
CA PHE A 525 -21.15 9.36 -25.42
C PHE A 525 -19.65 9.10 -25.64
N VAL A 526 -18.99 10.09 -26.23
CA VAL A 526 -17.55 10.14 -26.47
C VAL A 526 -17.07 11.58 -26.32
N VAL A 527 -15.81 11.73 -25.93
CA VAL A 527 -15.15 13.02 -25.81
C VAL A 527 -14.21 13.20 -27.00
N GLU A 528 -14.25 14.35 -27.63
CA GLU A 528 -13.30 14.76 -28.66
C GLU A 528 -12.50 15.98 -28.20
N GLY A 529 -11.20 15.96 -28.48
CA GLY A 529 -10.28 17.08 -28.27
C GLY A 529 -9.47 17.36 -29.53
N TRP A 530 -9.21 18.63 -29.83
CA TRP A 530 -8.42 19.05 -30.99
C TRP A 530 -7.73 20.40 -30.75
N LYS A 531 -6.74 20.73 -31.59
CA LYS A 531 -6.17 22.09 -31.63
C LYS A 531 -7.06 22.97 -32.48
N ASN A 532 -7.42 24.17 -32.01
CA ASN A 532 -8.17 25.15 -32.80
C ASN A 532 -7.24 26.31 -33.21
N PRO A 533 -6.70 26.32 -34.45
CA PRO A 533 -5.70 27.30 -34.86
C PRO A 533 -6.17 28.75 -34.71
N PHE A 534 -7.45 29.03 -34.96
CA PHE A 534 -7.99 30.37 -34.86
C PHE A 534 -8.16 30.81 -33.40
N GLN A 535 -8.56 29.93 -32.48
CA GLN A 535 -8.60 30.24 -31.05
C GLN A 535 -7.20 30.47 -30.48
N ILE A 536 -6.23 29.65 -30.89
CA ILE A 536 -4.81 29.81 -30.49
C ILE A 536 -4.31 31.18 -30.94
N PHE A 537 -4.50 31.51 -32.22
CA PHE A 537 -4.18 32.83 -32.77
C PHE A 537 -4.87 33.94 -31.99
N ARG A 538 -6.19 33.87 -31.80
CA ARG A 538 -6.98 34.91 -31.14
C ARG A 538 -6.54 35.14 -29.69
N TYR A 539 -6.18 34.08 -28.97
CA TYR A 539 -5.67 34.16 -27.60
C TYR A 539 -4.35 34.93 -27.53
N GLU A 540 -3.37 34.58 -28.38
CA GLU A 540 -2.10 35.32 -28.44
C GLU A 540 -2.29 36.75 -28.93
N PHE A 541 -3.11 36.92 -29.97
CA PHE A 541 -3.43 38.22 -30.57
C PHE A 541 -4.05 39.17 -29.56
N THR A 542 -4.97 38.69 -28.72
CA THR A 542 -5.59 39.48 -27.65
C THR A 542 -4.54 39.96 -26.64
N LYS A 543 -3.66 39.06 -26.16
CA LYS A 543 -2.61 39.44 -25.20
C LYS A 543 -1.62 40.44 -25.78
N LYS A 544 -1.19 40.25 -27.03
CA LYS A 544 -0.27 41.16 -27.71
C LYS A 544 -0.93 42.53 -27.95
N HIS A 545 -2.22 42.55 -28.26
CA HIS A 545 -3.00 43.79 -28.40
C HIS A 545 -3.11 44.56 -27.09
N GLU A 546 -3.47 43.88 -25.99
CA GLU A 546 -3.56 44.47 -24.65
C GLU A 546 -2.21 45.00 -24.15
N ALA A 547 -1.11 44.34 -24.55
CA ALA A 547 0.26 44.79 -24.26
C ALA A 547 0.73 45.96 -25.15
N GLY A 548 -0.07 46.40 -26.13
CA GLY A 548 0.26 47.51 -27.03
C GLY A 548 1.40 47.23 -28.00
N LEU A 549 1.61 45.96 -28.39
CA LEU A 549 2.64 45.57 -29.35
C LEU A 549 2.26 45.91 -30.80
N ASP A 550 3.24 45.89 -31.70
CA ASP A 550 3.01 46.01 -33.15
C ASP A 550 2.43 44.69 -33.68
N LEU A 551 1.22 44.74 -34.24
CA LEU A 551 0.42 43.58 -34.65
C LEU A 551 0.37 43.36 -36.17
N ARG A 552 1.18 44.08 -36.96
CA ARG A 552 1.09 44.01 -38.44
C ARG A 552 1.26 42.60 -39.00
N LEU A 553 2.13 41.79 -38.39
CA LEU A 553 2.37 40.41 -38.81
C LEU A 553 1.20 39.51 -38.41
N GLU A 554 0.74 39.62 -37.16
CA GLU A 554 -0.35 38.84 -36.62
C GLU A 554 -1.69 39.11 -37.33
N ILE A 555 -1.93 40.36 -37.77
CA ILE A 555 -3.09 40.69 -38.62
C ILE A 555 -3.05 39.84 -39.90
N GLN A 556 -1.89 39.71 -40.55
CA GLN A 556 -1.74 38.90 -41.75
C GLN A 556 -1.93 37.40 -41.47
N GLU A 557 -1.42 36.90 -40.34
CA GLU A 557 -1.65 35.52 -39.90
C GLU A 557 -3.15 35.24 -39.70
N GLY A 558 -3.87 36.15 -39.05
CA GLY A 558 -5.32 36.05 -38.88
C GLY A 558 -6.09 36.04 -40.20
N ILE A 559 -5.70 36.89 -41.17
CA ILE A 559 -6.29 36.90 -42.52
C ILE A 559 -6.02 35.57 -43.24
N ASN A 560 -4.80 35.01 -43.11
CA ASN A 560 -4.45 33.73 -43.72
C ASN A 560 -5.28 32.57 -43.13
N LEU A 561 -5.58 32.59 -41.83
CA LEU A 561 -6.46 31.60 -41.20
C LEU A 561 -7.90 31.70 -41.73
N VAL A 562 -8.42 32.92 -41.92
CA VAL A 562 -9.75 33.13 -42.53
C VAL A 562 -9.76 32.65 -43.98
N LEU A 563 -8.68 32.88 -44.73
CA LEU A 563 -8.54 32.38 -46.10
C LEU A 563 -8.49 30.85 -46.16
N ASP A 564 -7.69 30.19 -45.30
CA ASP A 564 -7.64 28.73 -45.24
C ASP A 564 -9.02 28.13 -44.90
N ALA A 565 -9.73 28.73 -43.95
CA ALA A 565 -11.10 28.35 -43.64
C ALA A 565 -12.05 28.54 -44.84
N LEU A 566 -11.91 29.64 -45.58
CA LEU A 566 -12.70 29.94 -46.77
C LEU A 566 -12.45 28.94 -47.92
N ASP A 567 -11.18 28.58 -48.16
CA ASP A 567 -10.78 27.65 -49.22
C ASP A 567 -11.40 26.26 -49.03
N HIS A 568 -11.54 25.83 -47.77
CA HIS A 568 -12.07 24.52 -47.40
C HIS A 568 -13.56 24.54 -47.01
N ALA A 569 -14.17 25.72 -46.89
CA ALA A 569 -15.59 25.83 -46.55
C ALA A 569 -16.50 25.40 -47.70
N SER A 570 -17.67 24.87 -47.33
CA SER A 570 -18.76 24.52 -48.24
C SER A 570 -20.12 24.92 -47.64
N GLY A 571 -21.19 24.85 -48.44
CA GLY A 571 -22.54 25.20 -48.00
C GLY A 571 -22.71 26.67 -47.58
N GLU A 572 -23.56 26.91 -46.59
CA GLU A 572 -23.97 28.26 -46.15
C GLU A 572 -22.87 29.06 -45.44
N ILE A 573 -21.78 28.42 -45.01
CA ILE A 573 -20.66 29.06 -44.31
C ILE A 573 -19.76 29.81 -45.30
N LYS A 574 -19.55 29.26 -46.50
CA LYS A 574 -18.61 29.80 -47.49
C LYS A 574 -18.90 31.28 -47.87
N PRO A 575 -20.14 31.70 -48.19
CA PRO A 575 -20.42 33.10 -48.50
C PRO A 575 -20.19 34.04 -47.31
N LYS A 576 -20.40 33.56 -46.07
CA LYS A 576 -20.17 34.35 -44.85
C LYS A 576 -18.68 34.59 -44.63
N LEU A 577 -17.86 33.55 -44.82
CA LEU A 577 -16.40 33.64 -44.77
C LEU A 577 -15.86 34.55 -45.89
N GLN A 578 -16.41 34.46 -47.10
CA GLN A 578 -16.03 35.34 -48.20
C GLN A 578 -16.26 36.81 -47.82
N LYS A 579 -17.43 37.13 -47.28
CA LYS A 579 -17.75 38.50 -46.82
C LYS A 579 -16.82 38.97 -45.70
N LEU A 580 -16.47 38.10 -44.76
CA LEU A 580 -15.49 38.41 -43.71
C LEU A 580 -14.10 38.69 -44.30
N PHE A 581 -13.65 37.84 -45.22
CA PHE A 581 -12.37 37.99 -45.90
C PHE A 581 -12.29 39.28 -46.72
N ASP A 582 -13.31 39.60 -47.51
CA ASP A 582 -13.41 40.83 -48.30
C ASP A 582 -13.35 42.07 -47.39
N ARG A 583 -14.06 42.03 -46.26
CA ARG A 583 -14.06 43.08 -45.24
C ARG A 583 -12.66 43.30 -44.66
N LEU A 584 -12.00 42.22 -44.20
CA LEU A 584 -10.65 42.29 -43.65
C LEU A 584 -9.63 42.84 -44.67
N THR A 585 -9.80 42.52 -45.95
CA THR A 585 -8.93 42.99 -47.02
C THR A 585 -9.10 44.50 -47.29
N ALA A 586 -10.33 45.02 -47.18
CA ALA A 586 -10.65 46.42 -47.43
C ALA A 586 -10.38 47.38 -46.23
N GLU A 587 -10.36 46.86 -45.00
CA GLU A 587 -10.17 47.63 -43.76
C GLU A 587 -8.71 48.05 -43.53
N GLN A 588 -8.48 49.09 -42.70
CA GLN A 588 -7.14 49.43 -42.17
C GLN A 588 -6.85 48.64 -40.89
N ASP A 589 -5.59 48.59 -40.47
CA ASP A 589 -5.12 47.72 -39.39
C ASP A 589 -5.89 47.86 -38.08
N LYS A 590 -6.29 49.08 -37.70
CA LYS A 590 -7.10 49.29 -36.49
C LYS A 590 -8.46 48.58 -36.57
N GLN A 591 -9.16 48.72 -37.70
CA GLN A 591 -10.44 48.05 -37.93
C GLN A 591 -10.26 46.54 -38.10
N ARG A 592 -9.16 46.09 -38.71
CA ARG A 592 -8.85 44.65 -38.83
C ARG A 592 -8.69 43.97 -37.47
N ILE A 593 -7.99 44.62 -36.54
CA ILE A 593 -7.85 44.14 -35.15
C ILE A 593 -9.24 44.00 -34.52
N GLU A 594 -10.06 45.04 -34.59
CA GLU A 594 -11.43 45.02 -34.07
C GLU A 594 -12.23 43.87 -34.70
N THR A 595 -12.20 43.73 -36.03
CA THR A 595 -12.92 42.68 -36.78
C THR A 595 -12.45 41.26 -36.41
N LEU A 596 -11.14 41.01 -36.27
CA LEU A 596 -10.60 39.69 -35.86
C LEU A 596 -10.98 39.34 -34.40
N LEU A 597 -11.16 40.35 -33.55
CA LEU A 597 -11.59 40.20 -32.15
C LEU A 597 -13.12 40.20 -31.96
N LEU A 598 -13.92 40.42 -33.01
CA LEU A 598 -15.39 40.33 -32.91
C LEU A 598 -15.85 38.92 -32.51
N ALA A 599 -16.95 38.86 -31.75
CA ALA A 599 -17.59 37.59 -31.38
C ALA A 599 -18.14 36.86 -32.62
N ASP A 600 -18.77 37.58 -33.55
CA ASP A 600 -19.29 37.02 -34.80
C ASP A 600 -18.21 36.34 -35.65
N THR A 601 -17.02 36.96 -35.71
CA THR A 601 -15.85 36.38 -36.40
C THR A 601 -15.43 35.07 -35.72
N ASN A 602 -15.37 35.08 -34.39
CA ASN A 602 -15.05 33.89 -33.62
C ASN A 602 -16.02 32.73 -33.88
N GLU A 603 -17.31 32.99 -33.76
CA GLU A 603 -18.35 31.98 -33.98
C GLU A 603 -18.32 31.41 -35.41
N LEU A 604 -18.08 32.28 -36.41
CA LEU A 604 -17.97 31.85 -37.79
C LEU A 604 -16.75 30.95 -38.02
N MET A 605 -15.60 31.30 -37.43
CA MET A 605 -14.38 30.50 -37.52
C MET A 605 -14.48 29.18 -36.75
N VAL A 606 -15.16 29.13 -35.59
CA VAL A 606 -15.46 27.88 -34.88
C VAL A 606 -16.31 26.94 -35.74
N LYS A 607 -17.32 27.47 -36.45
CA LYS A 607 -18.16 26.66 -37.37
C LYS A 607 -17.39 26.16 -38.60
N ALA A 608 -16.35 26.88 -39.02
CA ALA A 608 -15.51 26.52 -40.16
C ALA A 608 -14.30 25.65 -39.79
N ASP A 609 -14.08 25.38 -38.50
CA ASP A 609 -12.90 24.67 -38.00
C ASP A 609 -12.85 23.22 -38.52
N ARG A 610 -11.69 22.84 -39.06
CA ARG A 610 -11.42 21.51 -39.60
C ARG A 610 -10.95 20.51 -38.54
N ARG A 611 -10.76 20.96 -37.29
CA ARG A 611 -10.33 20.16 -36.13
C ARG A 611 -9.00 19.40 -36.36
N PRO A 612 -7.88 20.09 -36.61
CA PRO A 612 -6.60 19.43 -36.78
C PRO A 612 -6.19 18.65 -35.51
N HIS A 613 -5.55 17.50 -35.71
CA HIS A 613 -5.14 16.59 -34.63
C HIS A 613 -6.28 16.11 -33.72
N ARG A 614 -7.51 16.05 -34.24
CA ARG A 614 -8.67 15.54 -33.51
C ARG A 614 -8.41 14.13 -32.97
N VAL A 615 -8.63 13.98 -31.67
CA VAL A 615 -8.61 12.71 -30.94
C VAL A 615 -10.01 12.46 -30.42
N ARG A 616 -10.44 11.19 -30.47
CA ARG A 616 -11.74 10.75 -29.98
C ARG A 616 -11.53 9.64 -28.96
N SER A 617 -12.22 9.73 -27.84
CA SER A 617 -12.20 8.68 -26.81
C SER A 617 -12.91 7.41 -27.26
N GLN A 618 -12.78 6.36 -26.46
CA GLN A 618 -13.68 5.21 -26.51
C GLN A 618 -15.12 5.60 -26.17
N VAL A 619 -16.08 4.79 -26.65
CA VAL A 619 -17.51 4.94 -26.39
C VAL A 619 -17.82 4.55 -24.95
N ILE A 620 -18.49 5.43 -24.23
CA ILE A 620 -19.01 5.14 -22.89
C ILE A 620 -20.52 4.93 -22.98
N PRO A 621 -21.04 3.76 -22.59
CA PRO A 621 -22.46 3.47 -22.63
C PRO A 621 -23.19 3.97 -21.37
N VAL A 622 -24.40 4.48 -21.54
CA VAL A 622 -25.27 4.96 -20.47
C VAL A 622 -26.66 4.38 -20.64
N ASP A 623 -27.23 3.77 -19.60
CA ASP A 623 -28.63 3.35 -19.60
C ASP A 623 -29.49 4.36 -18.84
N ALA A 624 -30.39 5.02 -19.58
CA ALA A 624 -31.43 5.88 -19.03
C ALA A 624 -32.69 5.04 -18.79
N GLU A 625 -32.98 4.70 -17.53
CA GLU A 625 -34.14 3.90 -17.17
C GLU A 625 -35.33 4.77 -16.76
N ARG A 626 -36.52 4.17 -16.62
CA ARG A 626 -37.67 4.85 -16.02
C ARG A 626 -37.45 5.18 -14.54
N THR A 627 -38.16 6.18 -14.03
CA THR A 627 -38.02 6.64 -12.63
C THR A 627 -38.21 5.54 -11.59
N ALA A 628 -39.11 4.57 -11.80
CA ALA A 628 -39.31 3.49 -10.85
C ALA A 628 -38.10 2.55 -10.68
N ALA A 629 -37.12 2.61 -11.60
CA ALA A 629 -35.85 1.91 -11.43
C ALA A 629 -35.01 2.50 -10.28
N SER A 630 -35.20 3.78 -9.91
CA SER A 630 -34.52 4.46 -8.79
C SER A 630 -35.43 4.89 -7.65
N PHE A 631 -36.74 5.03 -7.90
CA PHE A 631 -37.71 5.51 -6.92
C PHE A 631 -39.00 4.68 -6.93
N ALA A 632 -39.19 3.84 -5.92
CA ALA A 632 -40.40 3.06 -5.75
C ALA A 632 -40.51 2.55 -4.31
N SER A 633 -41.74 2.42 -3.83
CA SER A 633 -42.06 1.76 -2.57
C SER A 633 -42.70 0.40 -2.85
N TRP A 634 -42.04 -0.69 -2.43
CA TRP A 634 -42.47 -2.07 -2.70
C TRP A 634 -43.16 -2.68 -1.49
N TYR A 635 -44.23 -3.45 -1.72
CA TYR A 635 -44.93 -4.22 -0.70
C TYR A 635 -45.02 -5.68 -1.14
N GLN A 636 -44.50 -6.60 -0.34
CA GLN A 636 -44.54 -8.03 -0.62
C GLN A 636 -45.73 -8.68 0.08
N VAL A 637 -46.54 -9.42 -0.68
CA VAL A 637 -47.63 -10.26 -0.13
C VAL A 637 -47.57 -11.67 -0.71
N PHE A 638 -48.10 -12.64 0.03
CA PHE A 638 -48.38 -13.98 -0.49
C PHE A 638 -49.83 -14.00 -0.99
N PRO A 639 -50.08 -14.16 -2.30
CA PRO A 639 -51.44 -14.20 -2.85
C PRO A 639 -52.34 -15.23 -2.16
N ARG A 640 -51.80 -16.41 -1.85
CA ARG A 640 -52.50 -17.49 -1.16
C ARG A 640 -53.01 -17.15 0.24
N SER A 641 -52.49 -16.10 0.87
CA SER A 641 -52.88 -15.63 2.21
C SER A 641 -53.86 -14.47 2.19
N GLN A 642 -54.32 -14.02 1.02
CA GLN A 642 -55.18 -12.82 0.92
C GLN A 642 -56.69 -13.14 1.06
N SER A 643 -57.05 -14.40 1.30
CA SER A 643 -58.44 -14.85 1.48
C SER A 643 -59.12 -14.31 2.75
N GLY A 644 -58.32 -13.89 3.75
CA GLY A 644 -58.77 -13.56 5.10
C GLY A 644 -59.08 -14.77 5.99
N ASP A 645 -58.88 -16.00 5.50
CA ASP A 645 -59.16 -17.24 6.22
C ASP A 645 -57.93 -18.17 6.18
N PRO A 646 -57.34 -18.55 7.32
CA PRO A 646 -56.14 -19.40 7.34
C PRO A 646 -56.39 -20.82 6.79
N ASN A 647 -57.65 -21.23 6.60
CA ASN A 647 -58.03 -22.54 6.05
C ASN A 647 -58.45 -22.48 4.58
N ARG A 648 -58.45 -21.30 3.95
CA ARG A 648 -58.83 -21.12 2.54
C ARG A 648 -57.66 -20.52 1.75
N HIS A 649 -57.25 -21.19 0.69
CA HIS A 649 -56.29 -20.63 -0.26
C HIS A 649 -56.87 -19.38 -0.93
N GLY A 650 -56.08 -18.30 -0.98
CA GLY A 650 -56.42 -17.06 -1.67
C GLY A 650 -56.32 -17.20 -3.19
N THR A 651 -57.09 -16.39 -3.90
CA THR A 651 -57.09 -16.27 -5.37
C THR A 651 -56.55 -14.90 -5.80
N PHE A 652 -56.33 -14.68 -7.10
CA PHE A 652 -56.00 -13.34 -7.59
C PHE A 652 -57.10 -12.30 -7.30
N ASP A 653 -58.39 -12.69 -7.32
CA ASP A 653 -59.49 -11.78 -6.99
C ASP A 653 -59.47 -11.36 -5.51
N ASP A 654 -58.99 -12.22 -4.60
CA ASP A 654 -58.76 -11.85 -3.21
C ASP A 654 -57.65 -10.80 -3.06
N VAL A 655 -56.60 -10.87 -3.89
CA VAL A 655 -55.56 -9.85 -3.95
C VAL A 655 -56.12 -8.53 -4.46
N ILE A 656 -57.00 -8.55 -5.48
CA ILE A 656 -57.68 -7.35 -5.99
C ILE A 656 -58.40 -6.61 -4.84
N GLY A 657 -59.07 -7.34 -3.95
CA GLY A 657 -59.72 -6.78 -2.76
C GLY A 657 -58.79 -6.04 -1.79
N ARG A 658 -57.47 -6.28 -1.85
CA ARG A 658 -56.46 -5.64 -0.99
C ARG A 658 -55.79 -4.41 -1.61
N LEU A 659 -55.88 -4.22 -2.93
CA LEU A 659 -55.22 -3.12 -3.64
C LEU A 659 -55.53 -1.73 -3.06
N PRO A 660 -56.78 -1.39 -2.67
CA PRO A 660 -57.08 -0.08 -2.11
C PRO A 660 -56.28 0.23 -0.83
N ALA A 661 -56.19 -0.74 0.09
CA ALA A 661 -55.49 -0.57 1.37
C ALA A 661 -53.97 -0.47 1.18
N ILE A 662 -53.41 -1.23 0.23
CA ILE A 662 -51.99 -1.16 -0.12
C ILE A 662 -51.66 0.20 -0.75
N ARG A 663 -52.55 0.69 -1.62
CA ARG A 663 -52.40 2.01 -2.24
C ARG A 663 -52.52 3.15 -1.22
N GLU A 664 -53.41 3.03 -0.24
CA GLU A 664 -53.56 4.01 0.87
C GLU A 664 -52.28 4.14 1.70
N MET A 665 -51.56 3.04 1.93
CA MET A 665 -50.22 3.08 2.54
C MET A 665 -49.15 3.72 1.65
N GLY A 666 -49.46 4.04 0.39
CA GLY A 666 -48.56 4.74 -0.51
C GLY A 666 -47.48 3.87 -1.15
N PHE A 667 -47.77 2.59 -1.36
CA PHE A 667 -46.91 1.74 -2.19
C PHE A 667 -47.17 1.95 -3.68
N ASP A 668 -46.17 1.60 -4.48
CA ASP A 668 -46.16 1.72 -5.95
C ASP A 668 -46.02 0.34 -6.62
N VAL A 669 -45.48 -0.64 -5.90
CA VAL A 669 -45.22 -1.99 -6.42
C VAL A 669 -45.74 -3.05 -5.46
N LEU A 670 -46.47 -4.03 -6.00
CA LEU A 670 -46.90 -5.23 -5.31
C LEU A 670 -46.06 -6.43 -5.78
N TYR A 671 -45.28 -6.99 -4.88
CA TYR A 671 -44.34 -8.08 -5.15
C TYR A 671 -44.90 -9.41 -4.64
N PHE A 672 -44.93 -10.43 -5.52
CA PHE A 672 -45.33 -11.79 -5.17
C PHE A 672 -44.14 -12.75 -5.16
N PRO A 673 -44.05 -13.65 -4.16
CA PRO A 673 -43.32 -14.92 -4.31
C PRO A 673 -43.79 -15.70 -5.56
N PRO A 674 -43.11 -16.78 -5.96
CA PRO A 674 -43.50 -17.56 -7.13
C PRO A 674 -45.00 -17.95 -7.10
N ILE A 675 -45.69 -17.72 -8.22
CA ILE A 675 -47.14 -17.97 -8.38
C ILE A 675 -47.42 -19.25 -9.17
N HIS A 676 -46.43 -20.12 -9.28
CA HIS A 676 -46.44 -21.33 -10.12
C HIS A 676 -46.92 -22.56 -9.33
N PRO A 677 -47.27 -23.66 -10.01
CA PRO A 677 -47.57 -24.94 -9.36
C PRO A 677 -46.44 -25.39 -8.42
N ILE A 678 -46.79 -25.98 -7.27
CA ILE A 678 -45.84 -26.37 -6.22
C ILE A 678 -45.71 -27.90 -6.14
N GLY A 679 -44.47 -28.41 -6.13
CA GLY A 679 -44.17 -29.84 -6.04
C GLY A 679 -44.77 -30.53 -4.82
N LYS A 680 -45.02 -31.83 -4.92
CA LYS A 680 -45.52 -32.71 -3.85
C LYS A 680 -44.40 -33.55 -3.25
N THR A 681 -43.43 -33.96 -4.06
CA THR A 681 -42.26 -34.73 -3.63
C THR A 681 -41.36 -33.90 -2.71
N ASN A 682 -41.03 -34.46 -1.53
CA ASN A 682 -40.24 -33.80 -0.47
C ASN A 682 -40.78 -32.43 -0.02
N ARG A 683 -42.06 -32.14 -0.27
CA ARG A 683 -42.69 -30.87 0.10
C ARG A 683 -42.48 -30.57 1.58
N LYS A 684 -42.11 -29.33 1.89
CA LYS A 684 -41.96 -28.87 3.27
C LYS A 684 -43.30 -28.54 3.92
N GLY A 685 -43.47 -28.96 5.17
CA GLY A 685 -44.62 -28.64 6.01
C GLY A 685 -44.42 -27.38 6.84
N LYS A 686 -45.41 -27.06 7.68
CA LYS A 686 -45.37 -25.91 8.60
C LYS A 686 -44.05 -25.83 9.38
N ASN A 687 -43.57 -24.60 9.62
CA ASN A 687 -42.29 -24.33 10.27
C ASN A 687 -41.08 -25.02 9.62
N ASN A 688 -41.09 -25.18 8.28
CA ASN A 688 -39.98 -25.74 7.52
C ASN A 688 -39.61 -27.15 8.03
N THR A 689 -40.65 -27.98 8.21
CA THR A 689 -40.55 -29.41 8.59
C THR A 689 -40.45 -30.28 7.33
N LEU A 690 -39.79 -31.44 7.44
CA LEU A 690 -39.60 -32.37 6.31
C LEU A 690 -40.81 -33.28 6.05
N THR A 691 -41.79 -33.27 6.95
CA THR A 691 -42.98 -34.13 6.87
C THR A 691 -44.22 -33.23 6.77
N PRO A 692 -44.74 -32.98 5.55
CA PRO A 692 -45.88 -32.10 5.36
C PRO A 692 -47.18 -32.78 5.83
N GLY A 693 -48.10 -32.00 6.39
CA GLY A 693 -49.48 -32.41 6.58
C GLY A 693 -50.23 -32.52 5.24
N PRO A 694 -51.40 -33.18 5.21
CA PRO A 694 -52.16 -33.41 3.98
C PRO A 694 -52.63 -32.11 3.30
N ASN A 695 -52.78 -31.04 4.06
CA ASN A 695 -53.25 -29.73 3.60
C ASN A 695 -52.15 -28.66 3.64
N ASP A 696 -50.89 -29.04 3.87
CA ASP A 696 -49.81 -28.06 3.91
C ASP A 696 -49.52 -27.56 2.47
N PRO A 697 -49.52 -26.23 2.26
CA PRO A 697 -49.42 -25.65 0.92
C PRO A 697 -47.99 -25.76 0.34
N GLY A 698 -46.99 -26.04 1.16
CA GLY A 698 -45.59 -26.11 0.74
C GLY A 698 -44.95 -24.74 0.50
N SER A 699 -43.69 -24.77 0.10
CA SER A 699 -42.93 -23.58 -0.28
C SER A 699 -43.28 -23.16 -1.72
N PRO A 700 -43.64 -21.88 -1.99
CA PRO A 700 -43.82 -21.39 -3.36
C PRO A 700 -42.57 -21.55 -4.23
N TYR A 701 -41.39 -21.56 -3.61
CA TYR A 701 -40.10 -21.73 -4.30
C TYR A 701 -39.82 -23.16 -4.77
N ALA A 702 -40.64 -24.14 -4.37
CA ALA A 702 -40.60 -25.51 -4.91
C ALA A 702 -41.40 -25.60 -6.21
N ILE A 703 -40.98 -24.82 -7.21
CA ILE A 703 -41.67 -24.60 -8.48
C ILE A 703 -41.70 -25.89 -9.29
N GLY A 704 -42.87 -26.25 -9.78
CA GLY A 704 -43.07 -27.34 -10.73
C GLY A 704 -43.87 -28.49 -10.16
N SER A 705 -44.84 -28.95 -10.92
CA SER A 705 -45.60 -30.16 -10.67
C SER A 705 -46.14 -30.70 -12.01
N PRO A 706 -46.88 -31.82 -12.05
CA PRO A 706 -47.49 -32.28 -13.30
C PRO A 706 -48.42 -31.26 -13.95
N GLU A 707 -48.93 -30.29 -13.18
CA GLU A 707 -49.80 -29.21 -13.62
C GLU A 707 -49.05 -28.06 -14.35
N GLY A 708 -47.72 -27.95 -14.25
CA GLY A 708 -46.95 -26.91 -14.95
C GLY A 708 -45.63 -26.51 -14.30
N GLY A 709 -44.89 -25.60 -14.95
CA GLY A 709 -43.58 -25.08 -14.51
C GLY A 709 -43.57 -23.56 -14.30
N HIS A 710 -42.44 -22.91 -14.60
CA HIS A 710 -42.20 -21.47 -14.42
C HIS A 710 -43.07 -20.56 -15.32
N ASP A 711 -43.70 -21.14 -16.32
CA ASP A 711 -44.53 -20.46 -17.29
C ASP A 711 -46.03 -20.74 -17.07
N GLU A 712 -46.40 -21.37 -15.95
CA GLU A 712 -47.77 -21.70 -15.60
C GLU A 712 -48.19 -21.08 -14.26
N ILE A 713 -49.50 -20.95 -14.04
CA ILE A 713 -50.09 -20.40 -12.81
C ILE A 713 -50.53 -21.54 -11.90
N HIS A 714 -50.32 -21.39 -10.59
CA HIS A 714 -50.81 -22.35 -9.60
C HIS A 714 -52.35 -22.47 -9.70
N PRO A 715 -52.92 -23.69 -9.85
CA PRO A 715 -54.35 -23.86 -10.13
C PRO A 715 -55.28 -23.22 -9.09
N GLU A 716 -54.89 -23.20 -7.82
CA GLU A 716 -55.68 -22.56 -6.74
C GLU A 716 -55.62 -21.02 -6.73
N LEU A 717 -54.66 -20.40 -7.44
CA LEU A 717 -54.61 -18.94 -7.60
C LEU A 717 -55.55 -18.45 -8.71
N GLY A 718 -55.72 -19.27 -9.76
CA GLY A 718 -56.57 -18.99 -10.90
C GLY A 718 -55.90 -19.34 -12.24
N THR A 719 -56.23 -18.57 -13.27
CA THR A 719 -55.79 -18.72 -14.66
C THR A 719 -55.07 -17.47 -15.15
N PHE A 720 -54.50 -17.51 -16.36
CA PHE A 720 -53.93 -16.32 -17.00
C PHE A 720 -54.94 -15.20 -17.26
N ALA A 721 -56.24 -15.52 -17.39
CA ALA A 721 -57.28 -14.50 -17.47
C ALA A 721 -57.47 -13.79 -16.12
N ASP A 722 -57.42 -14.55 -15.03
CA ASP A 722 -57.53 -14.00 -13.66
C ASP A 722 -56.30 -13.17 -13.30
N PHE A 723 -55.11 -13.61 -13.71
CA PHE A 723 -53.88 -12.84 -13.53
C PHE A 723 -53.90 -11.51 -14.29
N ARG A 724 -54.34 -11.51 -15.56
CA ARG A 724 -54.46 -10.25 -16.32
C ARG A 724 -55.47 -9.29 -15.70
N ARG A 725 -56.59 -9.78 -15.17
CA ARG A 725 -57.53 -8.93 -14.39
C ARG A 725 -56.86 -8.30 -13.17
N LEU A 726 -55.99 -9.03 -12.47
CA LEU A 726 -55.22 -8.48 -11.35
C LEU A 726 -54.24 -7.41 -11.81
N VAL A 727 -53.53 -7.63 -12.93
CA VAL A 727 -52.62 -6.64 -13.51
C VAL A 727 -53.37 -5.36 -13.89
N ASP A 728 -54.50 -5.49 -14.59
CA ASP A 728 -55.35 -4.35 -14.98
C ASP A 728 -55.85 -3.58 -13.74
N ALA A 729 -56.36 -4.30 -12.73
CA ALA A 729 -56.82 -3.69 -11.49
C ALA A 729 -55.68 -3.01 -10.70
N ALA A 730 -54.48 -3.59 -10.69
CA ALA A 730 -53.31 -2.97 -10.07
C ALA A 730 -52.95 -1.66 -10.78
N GLU A 731 -52.94 -1.65 -12.12
CA GLU A 731 -52.68 -0.45 -12.91
C GLU A 731 -53.72 0.66 -12.65
N GLU A 732 -55.01 0.32 -12.58
CA GLU A 732 -56.09 1.26 -12.22
C GLU A 732 -55.88 1.90 -10.84
N HIS A 733 -55.27 1.16 -9.91
CA HIS A 733 -54.89 1.66 -8.58
C HIS A 733 -53.51 2.35 -8.53
N GLY A 734 -52.79 2.42 -9.65
CA GLY A 734 -51.43 2.98 -9.73
C GLY A 734 -50.38 2.11 -9.05
N LEU A 735 -50.54 0.79 -9.12
CA LEU A 735 -49.62 -0.23 -8.63
C LEU A 735 -49.08 -1.06 -9.80
N GLU A 736 -47.79 -1.40 -9.77
CA GLU A 736 -47.18 -2.37 -10.69
C GLU A 736 -47.01 -3.73 -10.00
N ILE A 737 -47.14 -4.81 -10.76
CA ILE A 737 -46.87 -6.17 -10.27
C ILE A 737 -45.40 -6.53 -10.49
N ALA A 738 -44.73 -7.00 -9.44
CA ALA A 738 -43.43 -7.63 -9.51
C ALA A 738 -43.52 -9.12 -9.22
N LEU A 739 -42.93 -9.94 -10.08
CA LEU A 739 -42.87 -11.39 -9.89
C LEU A 739 -41.49 -11.85 -9.45
N ASP A 740 -41.47 -12.87 -8.61
CA ASP A 740 -40.26 -13.60 -8.31
C ASP A 740 -39.81 -14.45 -9.51
N LEU A 741 -38.52 -14.37 -9.85
CA LEU A 741 -37.86 -15.24 -10.81
C LEU A 741 -36.84 -16.10 -10.07
N ALA A 742 -37.31 -17.26 -9.59
CA ALA A 742 -36.47 -18.26 -8.93
C ALA A 742 -36.12 -19.39 -9.90
N ILE A 743 -34.86 -19.43 -10.35
CA ILE A 743 -34.40 -20.46 -11.29
C ILE A 743 -33.97 -21.71 -10.52
N GLN A 744 -34.95 -22.59 -10.29
CA GLN A 744 -34.82 -23.88 -9.61
C GLN A 744 -36.09 -24.70 -9.84
N ALA A 745 -36.04 -26.01 -9.61
CA ALA A 745 -37.15 -26.90 -9.88
C ALA A 745 -37.45 -27.80 -8.67
N SER A 746 -38.72 -28.10 -8.41
CA SER A 746 -39.09 -29.22 -7.55
C SER A 746 -38.74 -30.55 -8.25
N PRO A 747 -38.63 -31.67 -7.51
CA PRO A 747 -38.46 -32.99 -8.12
C PRO A 747 -39.59 -33.41 -9.08
N ASP A 748 -40.72 -32.71 -9.05
CA ASP A 748 -41.89 -32.99 -9.91
C ASP A 748 -41.96 -32.08 -11.14
N HIS A 749 -41.01 -31.14 -11.32
CA HIS A 749 -41.02 -30.19 -12.43
C HIS A 749 -40.90 -30.90 -13.80
N PRO A 750 -41.70 -30.51 -14.81
CA PRO A 750 -41.68 -31.16 -16.14
C PRO A 750 -40.32 -31.21 -16.83
N TRP A 751 -39.46 -30.21 -16.61
CA TRP A 751 -38.08 -30.17 -17.12
C TRP A 751 -37.23 -31.38 -16.73
N LEU A 752 -37.44 -32.01 -15.57
CA LEU A 752 -36.66 -33.20 -15.18
C LEU A 752 -36.88 -34.39 -16.12
N LYS A 753 -38.06 -34.48 -16.74
CA LYS A 753 -38.39 -35.52 -17.73
C LYS A 753 -38.09 -35.08 -19.17
N SER A 754 -38.42 -33.83 -19.50
CA SER A 754 -38.30 -33.29 -20.87
C SER A 754 -36.88 -32.84 -21.22
N HIS A 755 -36.11 -32.39 -20.24
CA HIS A 755 -34.76 -31.84 -20.40
C HIS A 755 -33.80 -32.37 -19.31
N PRO A 756 -33.57 -33.70 -19.23
CA PRO A 756 -32.70 -34.27 -18.21
C PRO A 756 -31.27 -33.71 -18.27
N GLY A 757 -30.77 -33.34 -19.45
CA GLY A 757 -29.45 -32.74 -19.65
C GLY A 757 -29.26 -31.33 -19.06
N TRP A 758 -30.32 -30.72 -18.50
CA TRP A 758 -30.23 -29.46 -17.76
C TRP A 758 -29.90 -29.64 -16.27
N PHE A 759 -29.76 -30.88 -15.79
CA PHE A 759 -29.54 -31.18 -14.38
C PHE A 759 -28.29 -32.05 -14.20
N ASP A 760 -27.61 -31.88 -13.06
CA ASP A 760 -26.47 -32.72 -12.68
C ASP A 760 -26.94 -34.00 -11.98
N TRP A 761 -27.00 -35.09 -12.74
CA TRP A 761 -27.40 -36.41 -12.25
C TRP A 761 -26.21 -37.14 -11.65
N ARG A 762 -26.39 -37.67 -10.44
CA ARG A 762 -25.40 -38.55 -9.80
C ARG A 762 -25.30 -39.89 -10.55
N PRO A 763 -24.19 -40.62 -10.38
CA PRO A 763 -24.03 -41.94 -10.99
C PRO A 763 -25.10 -42.98 -10.62
N ASP A 764 -25.81 -42.78 -9.51
CA ASP A 764 -26.91 -43.64 -9.05
C ASP A 764 -28.29 -43.21 -9.61
N GLY A 765 -28.34 -42.19 -10.46
CA GLY A 765 -29.58 -41.66 -11.05
C GLY A 765 -30.35 -40.70 -10.16
N THR A 766 -29.81 -40.29 -9.00
CA THR A 766 -30.42 -39.27 -8.14
C THR A 766 -29.85 -37.87 -8.41
N ILE A 767 -30.55 -36.82 -7.98
CA ILE A 767 -30.07 -35.42 -8.09
C ILE A 767 -29.82 -34.87 -6.68
N ARG A 768 -28.79 -34.03 -6.54
CA ARG A 768 -28.56 -33.29 -5.29
C ARG A 768 -29.66 -32.25 -5.11
N TYR A 769 -30.31 -32.26 -3.95
CA TYR A 769 -31.16 -31.16 -3.56
C TYR A 769 -30.31 -29.88 -3.38
N ALA A 770 -30.92 -28.71 -3.56
CA ALA A 770 -30.19 -27.44 -3.47
C ALA A 770 -29.78 -27.12 -2.02
N GLU A 771 -28.61 -26.51 -1.85
CA GLU A 771 -28.12 -26.05 -0.56
C GLU A 771 -27.55 -24.62 -0.69
N ASN A 772 -27.77 -23.80 0.33
CA ASN A 772 -27.05 -22.55 0.55
C ASN A 772 -26.50 -22.58 1.98
N PRO A 773 -25.34 -23.20 2.23
CA PRO A 773 -24.89 -23.57 3.56
C PRO A 773 -24.97 -22.41 4.57
N PRO A 774 -25.59 -22.63 5.75
CA PRO A 774 -26.06 -23.90 6.30
C PRO A 774 -27.50 -24.32 5.90
N LYS A 775 -28.20 -23.56 5.06
CA LYS A 775 -29.59 -23.86 4.65
C LYS A 775 -29.63 -25.03 3.65
N LYS A 776 -30.57 -25.96 3.87
CA LYS A 776 -30.87 -27.10 2.99
C LYS A 776 -32.28 -26.97 2.43
N TYR A 777 -32.44 -27.29 1.15
CA TYR A 777 -33.70 -27.19 0.43
C TYR A 777 -34.02 -28.52 -0.24
N GLU A 778 -34.47 -29.48 0.57
CA GLU A 778 -34.78 -30.86 0.18
C GLU A 778 -35.92 -30.98 -0.83
N ASP A 779 -36.72 -29.93 -0.96
CA ASP A 779 -37.88 -29.77 -1.84
C ASP A 779 -37.52 -29.24 -3.24
N ILE A 780 -36.26 -28.90 -3.51
CA ILE A 780 -35.81 -28.36 -4.80
C ILE A 780 -34.47 -28.93 -5.27
N VAL A 781 -34.27 -28.87 -6.58
CA VAL A 781 -33.04 -29.18 -7.31
C VAL A 781 -32.63 -27.98 -8.18
N ASN A 782 -31.34 -27.85 -8.45
CA ASN A 782 -30.80 -26.79 -9.30
C ASN A 782 -30.61 -27.29 -10.74
N VAL A 783 -30.87 -26.40 -11.69
CA VAL A 783 -30.39 -26.56 -13.07
C VAL A 783 -28.89 -26.32 -13.14
N ASP A 784 -28.21 -27.01 -14.05
CA ASP A 784 -26.79 -26.84 -14.34
C ASP A 784 -26.60 -25.91 -15.54
N PHE A 785 -26.07 -24.72 -15.27
CA PHE A 785 -25.82 -23.70 -16.28
C PHE A 785 -24.57 -23.96 -17.13
N TYR A 786 -23.78 -24.98 -16.82
CA TYR A 786 -22.55 -25.35 -17.54
C TYR A 786 -22.66 -26.70 -18.24
N ALA A 787 -23.76 -27.43 -18.07
CA ALA A 787 -24.01 -28.66 -18.81
C ALA A 787 -24.03 -28.37 -20.32
N CYS A 788 -23.40 -29.24 -21.11
CA CYS A 788 -23.27 -29.03 -22.56
C CYS A 788 -24.63 -28.94 -23.27
N GLU A 789 -25.65 -29.65 -22.78
CA GLU A 789 -27.01 -29.61 -23.34
C GLU A 789 -27.84 -28.42 -22.82
N ALA A 790 -27.42 -27.77 -21.72
CA ALA A 790 -28.08 -26.61 -21.16
C ALA A 790 -27.70 -25.31 -21.87
N VAL A 791 -26.51 -25.20 -22.47
CA VAL A 791 -26.04 -23.98 -23.12
C VAL A 791 -26.12 -24.14 -24.65
N PRO A 792 -26.91 -23.33 -25.38
CA PRO A 792 -27.71 -22.19 -24.93
C PRO A 792 -29.18 -22.52 -24.58
N SER A 793 -29.61 -23.78 -24.66
CA SER A 793 -31.04 -24.16 -24.60
C SER A 793 -31.79 -23.66 -23.35
N LEU A 794 -31.22 -23.87 -22.15
CA LEU A 794 -31.78 -23.39 -20.89
C LEU A 794 -31.85 -21.86 -20.84
N TRP A 795 -30.85 -21.18 -21.40
CA TRP A 795 -30.80 -19.72 -21.39
C TRP A 795 -31.93 -19.12 -22.22
N ILE A 796 -32.18 -19.70 -23.40
CA ILE A 796 -33.28 -19.33 -24.31
C ILE A 796 -34.63 -19.59 -23.63
N GLU A 797 -34.83 -20.77 -23.03
CA GLU A 797 -36.06 -21.11 -22.31
C GLU A 797 -36.35 -20.10 -21.19
N LEU A 798 -35.36 -19.79 -20.35
CA LEU A 798 -35.53 -18.82 -19.26
C LEU A 798 -35.82 -17.41 -19.77
N ARG A 799 -35.21 -17.00 -20.88
CA ARG A 799 -35.53 -15.73 -21.54
C ARG A 799 -36.98 -15.74 -22.02
N ASP A 800 -37.43 -16.82 -22.67
CA ASP A 800 -38.79 -16.96 -23.19
C ASP A 800 -39.83 -16.98 -22.06
N VAL A 801 -39.52 -17.56 -20.89
CA VAL A 801 -40.34 -17.47 -19.68
C VAL A 801 -40.50 -16.00 -19.25
N VAL A 802 -39.39 -15.25 -19.14
CA VAL A 802 -39.46 -13.82 -18.79
C VAL A 802 -40.27 -13.05 -19.82
N GLN A 803 -40.08 -13.31 -21.11
CA GLN A 803 -40.86 -12.69 -22.18
C GLN A 803 -42.36 -12.98 -22.04
N LYS A 804 -42.76 -14.23 -21.77
CA LYS A 804 -44.16 -14.61 -21.57
C LYS A 804 -44.82 -13.80 -20.45
N TRP A 805 -44.11 -13.53 -19.36
CA TRP A 805 -44.62 -12.70 -18.27
C TRP A 805 -44.67 -11.21 -18.63
N VAL A 806 -43.68 -10.71 -19.39
CA VAL A 806 -43.73 -9.35 -19.96
C VAL A 806 -44.94 -9.17 -20.88
N ASP A 807 -45.24 -10.15 -21.74
CA ASP A 807 -46.41 -10.16 -22.62
C ASP A 807 -47.74 -10.20 -21.83
N ASN A 808 -47.70 -10.63 -20.56
CA ASN A 808 -48.83 -10.60 -19.62
C ASN A 808 -48.81 -9.39 -18.67
N GLY A 809 -48.02 -8.35 -18.99
CA GLY A 809 -48.04 -7.05 -18.31
C GLY A 809 -47.06 -6.90 -17.14
N VAL A 810 -46.21 -7.90 -16.86
CA VAL A 810 -45.22 -7.82 -15.78
C VAL A 810 -43.97 -7.08 -16.25
N LYS A 811 -43.63 -5.98 -15.57
CA LYS A 811 -42.47 -5.15 -15.90
C LYS A 811 -41.35 -5.23 -14.86
N LEU A 812 -41.59 -5.93 -13.75
CA LEU A 812 -40.72 -5.97 -12.60
C LEU A 812 -40.43 -7.43 -12.24
N PHE A 813 -39.14 -7.79 -12.16
CA PHE A 813 -38.72 -9.11 -11.76
C PHE A 813 -37.78 -9.03 -10.56
N ARG A 814 -38.18 -9.60 -9.42
CA ARG A 814 -37.28 -9.87 -8.30
C ARG A 814 -36.61 -11.20 -8.58
N VAL A 815 -35.32 -11.19 -8.87
CA VAL A 815 -34.58 -12.40 -9.22
C VAL A 815 -33.98 -13.00 -7.96
N ASP A 816 -34.32 -14.26 -7.68
CA ASP A 816 -33.86 -15.00 -6.52
C ASP A 816 -32.40 -15.46 -6.70
N ASN A 817 -31.56 -15.18 -5.69
CA ASN A 817 -30.19 -15.67 -5.60
C ASN A 817 -29.38 -15.64 -6.93
N PRO A 818 -29.36 -14.53 -7.71
CA PRO A 818 -28.72 -14.50 -9.03
C PRO A 818 -27.21 -14.74 -8.97
N HIS A 819 -26.59 -14.54 -7.80
CA HIS A 819 -25.18 -14.82 -7.55
C HIS A 819 -24.81 -16.32 -7.61
N THR A 820 -25.79 -17.21 -7.68
CA THR A 820 -25.59 -18.65 -7.86
C THR A 820 -25.61 -19.07 -9.35
N LYS A 821 -25.87 -18.13 -10.26
CA LYS A 821 -25.98 -18.36 -11.71
C LYS A 821 -24.90 -17.55 -12.45
N PRO A 822 -24.49 -17.93 -13.69
CA PRO A 822 -23.39 -17.28 -14.38
C PRO A 822 -23.66 -15.81 -14.69
N PHE A 823 -22.66 -14.94 -14.53
CA PHE A 823 -22.79 -13.52 -14.90
C PHE A 823 -23.06 -13.30 -16.40
N PRO A 824 -22.44 -14.03 -17.36
CA PRO A 824 -22.72 -13.82 -18.78
C PRO A 824 -24.16 -14.15 -19.17
N PHE A 825 -24.81 -15.10 -18.47
CA PHE A 825 -26.23 -15.39 -18.66
C PHE A 825 -27.09 -14.17 -18.32
N TRP A 826 -26.87 -13.58 -17.14
CA TRP A 826 -27.61 -12.38 -16.73
C TRP A 826 -27.35 -11.18 -17.64
N GLU A 827 -26.09 -10.97 -18.01
CA GLU A 827 -25.69 -9.91 -18.94
C GLU A 827 -26.44 -10.01 -20.27
N TRP A 828 -26.52 -11.23 -20.83
CA TRP A 828 -27.24 -11.49 -22.08
C TRP A 828 -28.76 -11.40 -21.92
N LEU A 829 -29.37 -12.08 -20.94
CA LEU A 829 -30.82 -12.13 -20.77
C LEU A 829 -31.40 -10.74 -20.52
N ILE A 830 -30.77 -9.95 -19.64
CA ILE A 830 -31.24 -8.60 -19.31
C ILE A 830 -31.10 -7.69 -20.53
N ALA A 831 -29.99 -7.77 -21.27
CA ALA A 831 -29.80 -6.99 -22.49
C ALA A 831 -30.83 -7.36 -23.58
N ASP A 832 -31.13 -8.65 -23.76
CA ASP A 832 -32.10 -9.13 -24.75
C ASP A 832 -33.54 -8.68 -24.44
N ILE A 833 -33.96 -8.77 -23.17
CA ILE A 833 -35.28 -8.31 -22.73
C ILE A 833 -35.37 -6.79 -22.83
N ARG A 834 -34.39 -6.04 -22.28
CA ARG A 834 -34.43 -4.57 -22.26
C ARG A 834 -34.18 -3.93 -23.62
N GLY A 835 -33.54 -4.64 -24.56
CA GLY A 835 -33.43 -4.20 -25.94
C GLY A 835 -34.78 -4.12 -26.66
N ARG A 836 -35.78 -4.89 -26.19
CA ARG A 836 -37.16 -4.91 -26.72
C ARG A 836 -38.14 -4.16 -25.80
N HIS A 837 -37.92 -4.25 -24.49
CA HIS A 837 -38.76 -3.66 -23.44
C HIS A 837 -37.89 -2.88 -22.44
N PRO A 838 -37.43 -1.67 -22.79
CA PRO A 838 -36.50 -0.88 -21.97
C PRO A 838 -37.08 -0.42 -20.63
N ASP A 839 -38.39 -0.55 -20.42
CA ASP A 839 -39.10 -0.30 -19.16
C ASP A 839 -39.06 -1.47 -18.16
N VAL A 840 -38.57 -2.66 -18.56
CA VAL A 840 -38.42 -3.80 -17.65
C VAL A 840 -37.26 -3.58 -16.68
N VAL A 841 -37.51 -3.84 -15.39
CA VAL A 841 -36.55 -3.65 -14.28
C VAL A 841 -36.32 -4.98 -13.58
N PHE A 842 -35.04 -5.29 -13.36
CA PHE A 842 -34.62 -6.47 -12.62
C PHE A 842 -34.01 -6.08 -11.27
N LEU A 843 -34.52 -6.68 -10.19
CA LEU A 843 -34.01 -6.55 -8.83
C LEU A 843 -33.20 -7.80 -8.46
N SER A 844 -31.91 -7.62 -8.18
CA SER A 844 -31.01 -8.70 -7.75
C SER A 844 -31.13 -8.95 -6.25
N GLU A 845 -31.66 -10.11 -5.85
CA GLU A 845 -31.58 -10.59 -4.46
C GLU A 845 -30.26 -11.31 -4.18
N ALA A 846 -29.19 -10.55 -3.97
CA ALA A 846 -27.86 -11.11 -3.77
C ALA A 846 -27.28 -10.72 -2.41
N PHE A 847 -27.52 -11.54 -1.38
CA PHE A 847 -26.86 -11.41 -0.08
C PHE A 847 -25.54 -12.18 -0.07
N THR A 848 -24.55 -11.67 -0.79
CA THR A 848 -23.21 -12.28 -0.97
C THR A 848 -22.13 -11.24 -0.76
N LYS A 849 -20.86 -11.48 -1.11
CA LYS A 849 -19.75 -10.50 -0.95
C LYS A 849 -19.96 -9.27 -1.85
N PRO A 850 -19.48 -8.07 -1.46
CA PRO A 850 -19.75 -6.82 -2.20
C PRO A 850 -19.36 -6.86 -3.68
N LYS A 851 -18.18 -7.42 -4.00
CA LYS A 851 -17.70 -7.53 -5.39
C LYS A 851 -18.67 -8.28 -6.31
N VAL A 852 -19.37 -9.30 -5.79
CA VAL A 852 -20.35 -10.06 -6.57
C VAL A 852 -21.64 -9.27 -6.74
N MET A 853 -22.11 -8.58 -5.68
CA MET A 853 -23.28 -7.69 -5.76
C MET A 853 -23.06 -6.58 -6.78
N TYR A 854 -21.90 -5.93 -6.74
CA TYR A 854 -21.54 -4.89 -7.71
C TYR A 854 -21.36 -5.43 -9.12
N ARG A 855 -20.82 -6.64 -9.28
CA ARG A 855 -20.77 -7.29 -10.59
C ARG A 855 -22.17 -7.52 -11.18
N LEU A 856 -23.13 -7.97 -10.39
CA LEU A 856 -24.52 -8.17 -10.83
C LEU A 856 -25.16 -6.84 -11.25
N ALA A 857 -24.96 -5.77 -10.47
CA ALA A 857 -25.41 -4.45 -10.88
C ALA A 857 -24.77 -4.01 -12.21
N LYS A 858 -23.44 -4.18 -12.38
CA LYS A 858 -22.71 -3.82 -13.60
C LYS A 858 -23.23 -4.54 -14.85
N VAL A 859 -23.57 -5.82 -14.75
CA VAL A 859 -24.03 -6.61 -15.92
C VAL A 859 -25.47 -6.33 -16.36
N GLY A 860 -26.26 -5.57 -15.58
CA GLY A 860 -27.56 -5.07 -16.07
C GLY A 860 -28.66 -4.96 -15.02
N PHE A 861 -28.51 -5.55 -13.83
CA PHE A 861 -29.56 -5.48 -12.80
C PHE A 861 -29.85 -4.04 -12.38
N SER A 862 -31.06 -3.56 -12.64
CA SER A 862 -31.49 -2.20 -12.36
C SER A 862 -31.42 -1.83 -10.89
N GLN A 863 -31.74 -2.78 -10.02
CA GLN A 863 -31.86 -2.62 -8.57
C GLN A 863 -31.12 -3.76 -7.84
N SER A 864 -30.74 -3.54 -6.60
CA SER A 864 -30.03 -4.54 -5.80
C SER A 864 -30.47 -4.53 -4.35
N TYR A 865 -30.79 -5.71 -3.80
CA TYR A 865 -30.85 -5.88 -2.35
C TYR A 865 -29.50 -5.52 -1.72
N THR A 866 -29.54 -5.25 -0.41
CA THR A 866 -28.41 -4.62 0.30
C THR A 866 -28.15 -5.24 1.65
N TYR A 867 -27.10 -4.79 2.34
CA TYR A 867 -26.86 -5.19 3.72
C TYR A 867 -27.64 -4.39 4.76
N PHE A 868 -28.63 -3.59 4.33
CA PHE A 868 -29.33 -2.64 5.21
C PHE A 868 -29.83 -3.30 6.51
N THR A 869 -30.45 -4.49 6.43
CA THR A 869 -30.97 -5.24 7.58
C THR A 869 -29.92 -5.66 8.61
N TRP A 870 -28.64 -5.66 8.26
CA TRP A 870 -27.51 -5.96 9.13
C TRP A 870 -26.64 -4.74 9.44
N ARG A 871 -27.16 -3.52 9.21
CA ARG A 871 -26.53 -2.26 9.62
C ARG A 871 -27.52 -1.54 10.54
N ASN A 872 -27.17 -1.43 11.82
CA ASN A 872 -28.07 -0.92 12.86
C ASN A 872 -27.47 0.24 13.64
N ALA A 873 -26.17 0.15 13.98
CA ALA A 873 -25.49 1.25 14.67
C ALA A 873 -25.24 2.43 13.71
N LYS A 874 -25.10 3.64 14.26
CA LYS A 874 -24.82 4.85 13.49
C LYS A 874 -23.61 4.69 12.57
N TRP A 875 -22.48 4.24 13.11
CA TRP A 875 -21.25 4.05 12.33
C TRP A 875 -21.41 3.01 11.21
N GLU A 876 -22.20 1.94 11.43
CA GLU A 876 -22.47 0.90 10.42
C GLU A 876 -23.26 1.47 9.24
N LEU A 877 -24.31 2.24 9.55
CA LEU A 877 -25.17 2.90 8.56
C LEU A 877 -24.38 3.98 7.80
N GLU A 878 -23.65 4.84 8.51
CA GLU A 878 -22.85 5.89 7.91
C GLU A 878 -21.74 5.33 7.01
N GLN A 879 -21.02 4.30 7.45
CA GLN A 879 -20.01 3.64 6.64
C GLN A 879 -20.61 3.07 5.35
N TYR A 880 -21.73 2.35 5.45
CA TYR A 880 -22.36 1.73 4.29
C TYR A 880 -22.91 2.77 3.32
N MET A 881 -23.52 3.84 3.84
CA MET A 881 -24.01 4.93 3.00
C MET A 881 -22.88 5.69 2.31
N ARG A 882 -21.74 5.93 2.97
CA ARG A 882 -20.57 6.55 2.32
C ARG A 882 -20.09 5.71 1.14
N GLU A 883 -19.94 4.39 1.32
CA GLU A 883 -19.52 3.45 0.27
C GLU A 883 -20.40 3.58 -0.97
N ILE A 884 -21.72 3.43 -0.81
CA ILE A 884 -22.63 3.35 -1.96
C ILE A 884 -23.00 4.70 -2.59
N THR A 885 -22.70 5.84 -1.94
CA THR A 885 -23.06 7.18 -2.45
C THR A 885 -21.89 8.02 -2.94
N THR A 886 -20.66 7.73 -2.49
CA THR A 886 -19.48 8.58 -2.81
C THR A 886 -18.46 7.89 -3.71
N GLU A 887 -18.33 6.57 -3.62
CA GLU A 887 -17.37 5.78 -4.40
C GLU A 887 -17.93 5.33 -5.76
N GLU A 888 -17.25 4.40 -6.44
CA GLU A 888 -17.64 3.86 -7.75
C GLU A 888 -19.10 3.36 -7.83
N PRO A 889 -19.69 2.70 -6.80
CA PRO A 889 -21.05 2.16 -6.89
C PRO A 889 -22.13 3.18 -7.22
N LYS A 890 -21.93 4.47 -6.94
CA LYS A 890 -22.91 5.53 -7.24
C LYS A 890 -23.29 5.60 -8.72
N GLU A 891 -22.43 5.09 -9.61
CA GLU A 891 -22.63 5.13 -11.05
C GLU A 891 -23.49 3.99 -11.60
N PHE A 892 -23.64 2.88 -10.87
CA PHE A 892 -24.31 1.67 -11.39
C PHE A 892 -25.14 0.89 -10.36
N PHE A 893 -24.99 1.14 -9.06
CA PHE A 893 -25.66 0.40 -7.99
C PHE A 893 -26.84 1.20 -7.45
N ARG A 894 -28.06 0.64 -7.53
CA ARG A 894 -29.26 1.26 -6.93
C ARG A 894 -29.73 0.41 -5.73
N PRO A 895 -29.49 0.86 -4.49
CA PRO A 895 -29.76 0.09 -3.28
C PRO A 895 -31.26 0.01 -2.98
N HIS A 896 -31.82 -1.18 -2.91
CA HIS A 896 -33.21 -1.43 -2.53
C HIS A 896 -33.29 -1.84 -1.05
N PHE A 897 -33.80 -0.95 -0.20
CA PHE A 897 -33.83 -1.11 1.25
C PHE A 897 -35.13 -1.79 1.70
N PHE A 898 -35.17 -3.11 1.57
CA PHE A 898 -36.19 -3.89 2.28
C PHE A 898 -35.94 -3.86 3.79
N VAL A 899 -36.96 -3.47 4.57
CA VAL A 899 -36.88 -3.43 6.04
C VAL A 899 -36.94 -4.83 6.66
N ASN A 900 -37.62 -5.75 5.99
CA ASN A 900 -37.70 -7.18 6.28
C ASN A 900 -37.97 -7.94 4.97
N THR A 901 -37.79 -9.26 4.99
CA THR A 901 -38.24 -10.13 3.89
C THR A 901 -38.87 -11.39 4.50
N HIS A 902 -39.61 -12.15 3.72
CA HIS A 902 -40.14 -13.45 4.13
C HIS A 902 -39.06 -14.47 4.59
N ASP A 903 -37.77 -14.24 4.27
CA ASP A 903 -36.63 -15.03 4.74
C ASP A 903 -35.82 -14.38 5.87
N ILE A 904 -35.86 -13.06 5.98
CA ILE A 904 -35.04 -12.27 6.89
C ILE A 904 -35.96 -11.62 7.92
N ASN A 905 -35.94 -12.16 9.14
CA ASN A 905 -36.42 -11.52 10.35
C ASN A 905 -35.22 -10.82 11.04
N PRO A 906 -34.96 -9.53 10.81
CA PRO A 906 -33.75 -8.87 11.27
C PRO A 906 -33.64 -8.89 12.80
N ASP A 907 -32.43 -9.12 13.33
CA ASP A 907 -32.18 -9.21 14.78
C ASP A 907 -32.68 -7.97 15.53
N PHE A 908 -32.60 -6.78 14.92
CA PHE A 908 -33.10 -5.52 15.50
C PHE A 908 -34.63 -5.47 15.68
N LEU A 909 -35.39 -6.28 14.95
CA LEU A 909 -36.85 -6.31 14.97
C LEU A 909 -37.41 -7.50 15.77
N GLN A 910 -36.57 -8.48 16.12
CA GLN A 910 -37.01 -9.69 16.81
C GLN A 910 -37.56 -9.37 18.20
N ASN A 911 -38.84 -9.63 18.40
CA ASN A 911 -39.59 -9.28 19.63
C ASN A 911 -39.40 -7.81 20.07
N ALA A 912 -39.09 -6.93 19.12
CA ALA A 912 -38.80 -5.53 19.39
C ALA A 912 -40.09 -4.71 19.60
N PRO A 913 -40.02 -3.59 20.34
CA PRO A 913 -41.19 -2.71 20.50
C PRO A 913 -41.48 -1.94 19.21
N ARG A 914 -42.70 -1.42 19.08
CA ARG A 914 -43.17 -0.60 17.95
C ARG A 914 -42.15 0.45 17.45
N PRO A 915 -41.44 1.21 18.31
CA PRO A 915 -40.46 2.19 17.84
C PRO A 915 -39.34 1.61 16.98
N ALA A 916 -38.91 0.36 17.19
CA ALA A 916 -37.88 -0.27 16.36
C ALA A 916 -38.31 -0.36 14.89
N TYR A 917 -39.58 -0.68 14.63
CA TYR A 917 -40.15 -0.75 13.28
C TYR A 917 -40.22 0.64 12.64
N LEU A 918 -40.61 1.66 13.41
CA LEU A 918 -40.63 3.05 12.95
C LEU A 918 -39.23 3.57 12.59
N ILE A 919 -38.20 3.23 13.38
CA ILE A 919 -36.80 3.57 13.10
C ILE A 919 -36.37 2.97 11.76
N ARG A 920 -36.61 1.67 11.55
CA ARG A 920 -36.22 0.98 10.31
C ARG A 920 -36.99 1.49 9.10
N ALA A 921 -38.28 1.77 9.25
CA ALA A 921 -39.10 2.38 8.21
C ALA A 921 -38.56 3.76 7.81
N ALA A 922 -38.30 4.63 8.77
CA ALA A 922 -37.77 5.97 8.49
C ALA A 922 -36.40 5.94 7.82
N LEU A 923 -35.47 5.11 8.31
CA LEU A 923 -34.16 4.95 7.68
C LEU A 923 -34.27 4.45 6.23
N ALA A 924 -35.06 3.39 5.99
CA ALA A 924 -35.23 2.84 4.65
C ALA A 924 -35.88 3.85 3.68
N ALA A 925 -36.96 4.49 4.15
CA ALA A 925 -37.74 5.46 3.41
C ALA A 925 -36.98 6.76 3.09
N THR A 926 -35.91 7.09 3.82
CA THR A 926 -35.21 8.38 3.64
C THR A 926 -33.78 8.25 3.13
N LEU A 927 -33.11 7.12 3.35
CA LEU A 927 -31.74 6.89 2.86
C LEU A 927 -31.69 6.36 1.43
N SER A 928 -32.76 5.72 0.95
CA SER A 928 -32.84 5.22 -0.43
C SER A 928 -34.11 5.65 -1.15
N GLY A 929 -34.01 5.90 -2.45
CA GLY A 929 -35.18 6.03 -3.34
C GLY A 929 -35.96 4.72 -3.49
N LEU A 930 -35.35 3.57 -3.19
CA LEU A 930 -36.00 2.26 -3.26
C LEU A 930 -36.08 1.66 -1.86
N TRP A 931 -37.29 1.37 -1.40
CA TRP A 931 -37.48 0.64 -0.15
C TRP A 931 -38.64 -0.35 -0.28
N GLY A 932 -38.62 -1.37 0.57
CA GLY A 932 -39.58 -2.46 0.50
C GLY A 932 -40.02 -2.96 1.87
N VAL A 933 -41.23 -3.48 1.93
CA VAL A 933 -41.84 -4.01 3.16
C VAL A 933 -42.47 -5.36 2.84
N TYR A 934 -42.21 -6.36 3.68
CA TYR A 934 -42.94 -7.63 3.65
C TYR A 934 -44.11 -7.60 4.65
N ASN A 935 -45.28 -8.03 4.17
CA ASN A 935 -46.54 -8.11 4.92
C ASN A 935 -46.34 -8.68 6.34
N GLY A 936 -46.88 -7.96 7.32
CA GLY A 936 -46.72 -8.24 8.76
C GLY A 936 -45.78 -7.25 9.44
N PHE A 937 -44.88 -6.57 8.71
CA PHE A 937 -44.03 -5.51 9.26
C PHE A 937 -44.86 -4.34 9.81
N GLU A 938 -45.93 -3.95 9.11
CA GLU A 938 -46.84 -2.90 9.53
C GLU A 938 -47.57 -3.24 10.83
N LEU A 939 -47.65 -4.53 11.17
CA LEU A 939 -48.21 -5.02 12.42
C LEU A 939 -47.17 -5.15 13.52
N CYS A 940 -45.91 -4.81 13.25
CA CYS A 940 -44.77 -5.07 14.13
C CYS A 940 -44.57 -6.56 14.42
N GLU A 941 -44.80 -7.43 13.43
CA GLU A 941 -44.56 -8.87 13.54
C GLU A 941 -43.06 -9.16 13.43
N GLY A 942 -42.48 -9.72 14.48
CA GLY A 942 -41.05 -10.05 14.54
C GLY A 942 -40.73 -11.30 15.36
N ARG A 943 -41.73 -12.13 15.68
CA ARG A 943 -41.50 -13.31 16.52
C ARG A 943 -40.57 -14.30 15.82
N PRO A 944 -39.38 -14.59 16.37
CA PRO A 944 -38.45 -15.52 15.76
C PRO A 944 -38.86 -16.97 16.01
N ASP A 945 -38.50 -17.86 15.09
CA ASP A 945 -38.55 -19.31 15.33
C ASP A 945 -37.62 -19.70 16.48
N ALA A 946 -38.01 -20.73 17.25
CA ALA A 946 -37.27 -21.13 18.44
C ALA A 946 -35.88 -21.72 18.13
N LYS A 947 -35.67 -22.23 16.91
CA LYS A 947 -34.44 -22.93 16.49
C LYS A 947 -33.67 -22.19 15.39
N ARG A 948 -34.31 -21.24 14.71
CA ARG A 948 -33.77 -20.53 13.54
C ARG A 948 -34.03 -19.03 13.67
N LYS A 949 -33.16 -18.21 13.09
CA LYS A 949 -33.34 -16.74 13.00
C LYS A 949 -34.41 -16.30 11.96
N GLU A 950 -35.33 -17.19 11.58
CA GLU A 950 -36.42 -16.90 10.64
C GLU A 950 -37.69 -16.52 11.41
N TYR A 951 -38.75 -16.11 10.71
CA TYR A 951 -40.07 -15.91 11.31
C TYR A 951 -40.64 -17.24 11.85
N ALA A 952 -41.20 -17.22 13.05
CA ALA A 952 -42.04 -18.31 13.55
C ALA A 952 -43.34 -18.38 12.74
N ASP A 953 -43.84 -19.59 12.48
CA ASP A 953 -45.08 -19.82 11.72
C ASP A 953 -45.01 -19.05 10.38
N SER A 954 -43.92 -19.30 9.65
CA SER A 954 -43.57 -18.57 8.44
C SER A 954 -44.58 -18.82 7.32
N GLU A 955 -45.07 -17.73 6.74
CA GLU A 955 -46.00 -17.71 5.60
C GLU A 955 -45.46 -18.45 4.36
N LYS A 956 -44.14 -18.72 4.30
CA LYS A 956 -43.52 -19.59 3.30
C LYS A 956 -44.08 -21.01 3.33
N TYR A 957 -44.51 -21.53 4.48
CA TYR A 957 -44.92 -22.93 4.63
C TYR A 957 -46.37 -23.09 5.08
N GLU A 958 -47.10 -22.00 5.31
CA GLU A 958 -48.51 -22.02 5.68
C GLU A 958 -49.29 -20.82 5.15
N ILE A 959 -50.61 -20.97 5.04
CA ILE A 959 -51.53 -19.86 4.76
C ILE A 959 -51.76 -19.09 6.05
N ARG A 960 -51.68 -17.76 5.98
CA ARG A 960 -51.95 -16.88 7.13
C ARG A 960 -53.11 -15.95 6.82
N ALA A 961 -53.90 -15.66 7.85
CA ALA A 961 -54.84 -14.55 7.86
C ALA A 961 -54.33 -13.47 8.80
N TRP A 962 -54.37 -12.22 8.35
CA TRP A 962 -53.79 -11.09 9.05
C TRP A 962 -54.89 -10.15 9.57
N ASP A 963 -54.82 -9.80 10.85
CA ASP A 963 -55.61 -8.71 11.42
C ASP A 963 -54.90 -7.37 11.14
N TYR A 964 -55.22 -6.78 9.99
CA TYR A 964 -54.58 -5.56 9.52
C TYR A 964 -54.88 -4.33 10.40
N ASP A 965 -55.89 -4.40 11.27
CA ASP A 965 -56.31 -3.32 12.16
C ASP A 965 -55.90 -3.58 13.63
N ARG A 966 -55.04 -4.58 13.85
CA ARG A 966 -54.45 -4.89 15.16
C ARG A 966 -53.94 -3.60 15.83
N PRO A 967 -54.33 -3.31 17.08
CA PRO A 967 -53.84 -2.14 17.81
C PRO A 967 -52.32 -2.09 17.86
N GLY A 968 -51.75 -0.91 17.63
CA GLY A 968 -50.30 -0.69 17.61
C GLY A 968 -49.63 -0.86 16.24
N ASN A 969 -50.39 -1.11 15.17
CA ASN A 969 -49.88 -1.09 13.80
C ASN A 969 -49.27 0.29 13.42
N ILE A 970 -48.50 0.31 12.33
CA ILE A 970 -47.78 1.48 11.81
C ILE A 970 -48.18 1.85 10.38
N LYS A 971 -49.38 1.47 9.94
CA LYS A 971 -49.85 1.76 8.56
C LYS A 971 -49.89 3.26 8.28
N GLY A 972 -50.31 4.06 9.26
CA GLY A 972 -50.38 5.51 9.15
C GLY A 972 -49.01 6.17 8.99
N GLU A 973 -47.99 5.69 9.71
CA GLU A 973 -46.61 6.18 9.59
C GLU A 973 -45.95 5.76 8.28
N ILE A 974 -46.24 4.54 7.78
CA ILE A 974 -45.82 4.11 6.45
C ILE A 974 -46.43 5.01 5.37
N ALA A 975 -47.74 5.30 5.47
CA ALA A 975 -48.43 6.22 4.58
C ALA A 975 -47.83 7.63 4.63
N LEU A 976 -47.52 8.14 5.83
CA LEU A 976 -46.86 9.42 6.04
C LEU A 976 -45.48 9.47 5.35
N LEU A 977 -44.64 8.46 5.57
CA LEU A 977 -43.29 8.38 4.98
C LEU A 977 -43.36 8.30 3.44
N ASN A 978 -44.26 7.50 2.88
CA ASN A 978 -44.45 7.40 1.44
C ASN A 978 -44.98 8.70 0.82
N ARG A 979 -45.87 9.42 1.51
CA ARG A 979 -46.31 10.76 1.09
C ARG A 979 -45.14 11.74 1.09
N ILE A 980 -44.36 11.81 2.19
CA ILE A 980 -43.18 12.69 2.29
C ILE A 980 -42.20 12.38 1.16
N ARG A 981 -41.94 11.11 0.88
CA ARG A 981 -41.06 10.68 -0.23
C ARG A 981 -41.53 11.22 -1.57
N ARG A 982 -42.82 11.05 -1.92
CA ARG A 982 -43.38 11.49 -3.20
C ARG A 982 -43.36 13.01 -3.40
N GLU A 983 -43.53 13.75 -2.31
CA GLU A 983 -43.58 15.22 -2.33
C GLU A 983 -42.19 15.87 -2.35
N ASN A 984 -41.11 15.10 -2.14
CA ASN A 984 -39.76 15.61 -1.97
C ASN A 984 -38.74 14.87 -2.86
N PRO A 985 -38.39 15.43 -4.04
CA PRO A 985 -37.43 14.84 -4.98
C PRO A 985 -36.06 14.49 -4.39
N ALA A 986 -35.65 15.13 -3.28
CA ALA A 986 -34.43 14.77 -2.54
C ALA A 986 -34.42 13.30 -2.06
N LEU A 987 -35.60 12.68 -1.90
CA LEU A 987 -35.76 11.28 -1.46
C LEU A 987 -35.96 10.31 -2.63
N HIS A 988 -35.94 10.77 -3.89
CA HIS A 988 -36.14 9.91 -5.07
C HIS A 988 -34.88 9.13 -5.49
N SER A 989 -33.78 9.30 -4.76
CA SER A 989 -32.54 8.57 -4.97
C SER A 989 -31.83 8.36 -3.64
N HIS A 990 -30.91 7.40 -3.59
CA HIS A 990 -29.98 7.25 -2.48
C HIS A 990 -28.85 8.31 -2.53
N LEU A 991 -28.60 8.89 -3.71
CA LEU A 991 -27.64 9.97 -3.92
C LEU A 991 -28.12 11.30 -3.30
N GLY A 992 -27.25 12.32 -3.29
CA GLY A 992 -27.56 13.61 -2.67
C GLY A 992 -27.63 13.55 -1.13
N LEU A 993 -26.92 12.59 -0.53
CA LEU A 993 -26.81 12.43 0.92
C LEU A 993 -25.57 13.17 1.44
N GLN A 994 -25.73 13.96 2.50
CA GLN A 994 -24.63 14.47 3.30
C GLN A 994 -24.84 14.08 4.76
N LEU A 995 -23.91 13.32 5.33
CA LEU A 995 -23.92 12.95 6.74
C LEU A 995 -23.48 14.15 7.59
N LEU A 996 -24.28 14.53 8.58
CA LEU A 996 -24.08 15.72 9.41
C LEU A 996 -23.70 15.35 10.84
N THR A 997 -23.06 16.28 11.53
CA THR A 997 -22.60 16.06 12.90
C THR A 997 -23.78 16.02 13.86
N ALA A 998 -23.86 14.95 14.65
CA ALA A 998 -24.68 14.84 15.84
C ALA A 998 -23.85 14.24 16.97
N TRP A 999 -23.71 14.95 18.10
CA TRP A 999 -22.89 14.53 19.24
C TRP A 999 -23.62 13.52 20.15
N ASN A 1000 -24.13 12.44 19.55
CA ASN A 1000 -24.67 11.25 20.20
C ASN A 1000 -24.59 10.07 19.22
N GLU A 1001 -24.10 8.92 19.69
CA GLU A 1001 -23.97 7.69 18.87
C GLU A 1001 -25.33 7.06 18.52
N ASN A 1002 -26.39 7.38 19.26
CA ASN A 1002 -27.74 6.92 18.99
C ASN A 1002 -28.56 7.89 18.13
N ILE A 1003 -28.02 9.06 17.74
CA ILE A 1003 -28.70 9.99 16.83
C ILE A 1003 -27.91 10.08 15.53
N MET A 1004 -28.53 9.61 14.45
CA MET A 1004 -28.05 9.81 13.10
C MET A 1004 -28.73 11.06 12.53
N PHE A 1005 -27.94 12.02 12.05
CA PHE A 1005 -28.41 13.27 11.46
C PHE A 1005 -27.80 13.46 10.08
N PHE A 1006 -28.63 13.77 9.09
CA PHE A 1006 -28.18 13.87 7.71
C PHE A 1006 -29.06 14.80 6.87
N GLU A 1007 -28.46 15.32 5.80
CA GLU A 1007 -29.13 16.07 4.74
C GLU A 1007 -29.42 15.15 3.55
N LYS A 1008 -30.61 15.31 2.96
CA LYS A 1008 -30.95 14.81 1.63
C LYS A 1008 -31.26 16.00 0.73
N ALA A 1009 -30.58 16.10 -0.40
CA ALA A 1009 -30.78 17.18 -1.37
C ALA A 1009 -30.99 16.65 -2.79
N SER A 1010 -31.90 17.30 -3.51
CA SER A 1010 -31.98 17.18 -4.97
C SER A 1010 -30.71 17.73 -5.65
N ALA A 1011 -30.43 17.31 -6.90
CA ALA A 1011 -29.20 17.68 -7.61
C ALA A 1011 -28.97 19.22 -7.68
N GLY A 1012 -30.03 19.99 -7.92
CA GLY A 1012 -30.01 21.47 -7.91
C GLY A 1012 -30.16 22.11 -6.53
N ARG A 1013 -30.30 21.31 -5.45
CA ARG A 1013 -30.59 21.74 -4.07
C ARG A 1013 -31.86 22.59 -3.91
N GLU A 1014 -32.80 22.54 -4.84
CA GLU A 1014 -34.09 23.24 -4.75
C GLU A 1014 -35.04 22.59 -3.71
N ASN A 1015 -34.87 21.29 -3.49
CA ASN A 1015 -35.49 20.53 -2.41
C ASN A 1015 -34.39 19.96 -1.51
N VAL A 1016 -34.39 20.36 -0.24
CA VAL A 1016 -33.44 19.92 0.78
C VAL A 1016 -34.18 19.55 2.06
N LEU A 1017 -33.84 18.38 2.62
CA LEU A 1017 -34.37 17.87 3.87
C LEU A 1017 -33.25 17.67 4.89
N LEU A 1018 -33.51 18.05 6.14
CA LEU A 1018 -32.69 17.69 7.30
C LEU A 1018 -33.44 16.62 8.10
N ILE A 1019 -32.78 15.50 8.37
CA ILE A 1019 -33.43 14.31 8.93
C ILE A 1019 -32.63 13.81 10.13
N ALA A 1020 -33.30 13.66 11.27
CA ALA A 1020 -32.73 13.09 12.49
C ALA A 1020 -33.47 11.80 12.87
N VAL A 1021 -32.73 10.73 13.19
CA VAL A 1021 -33.30 9.46 13.62
C VAL A 1021 -32.62 9.00 14.92
N ASN A 1022 -33.42 8.72 15.95
CA ASN A 1022 -33.00 8.03 17.16
C ASN A 1022 -32.93 6.52 16.87
N LEU A 1023 -31.75 5.92 17.02
CA LEU A 1023 -31.47 4.51 16.76
C LEU A 1023 -31.75 3.61 17.99
N ASP A 1024 -32.01 4.20 19.15
CA ASP A 1024 -32.43 3.51 20.38
C ASP A 1024 -33.97 3.38 20.41
N PRO A 1025 -34.52 2.15 20.27
CA PRO A 1025 -35.97 1.94 20.25
C PRO A 1025 -36.62 2.03 21.64
N HIS A 1026 -35.83 2.16 22.71
CA HIS A 1026 -36.31 2.11 24.09
C HIS A 1026 -36.30 3.47 24.77
N ASN A 1027 -35.21 4.23 24.63
CA ASN A 1027 -34.98 5.44 25.43
C ASN A 1027 -35.02 6.72 24.61
N ALA A 1028 -35.41 7.82 25.27
CA ALA A 1028 -35.24 9.16 24.72
C ALA A 1028 -33.75 9.50 24.58
N GLN A 1029 -33.38 10.04 23.43
CA GLN A 1029 -32.01 10.46 23.14
C GLN A 1029 -31.98 11.97 22.87
N GLU A 1030 -30.90 12.62 23.32
CA GLU A 1030 -30.63 14.03 23.07
C GLU A 1030 -29.26 14.19 22.40
N ALA A 1031 -29.16 15.13 21.46
CA ALA A 1031 -27.89 15.50 20.84
C ALA A 1031 -27.87 16.99 20.54
N ASP A 1032 -26.68 17.57 20.66
CA ASP A 1032 -26.35 18.76 19.90
C ASP A 1032 -26.09 18.33 18.45
N VAL A 1033 -26.54 19.13 17.47
CA VAL A 1033 -26.32 18.91 16.04
C VAL A 1033 -25.78 20.16 15.37
N GLU A 1034 -25.04 19.94 14.28
CA GLU A 1034 -24.47 21.01 13.47
C GLU A 1034 -25.29 21.21 12.18
N ILE A 1035 -25.96 22.35 12.07
CA ILE A 1035 -26.73 22.74 10.89
C ILE A 1035 -25.78 23.25 9.81
N PRO A 1036 -25.89 22.76 8.56
CA PRO A 1036 -24.93 23.06 7.49
C PRO A 1036 -25.16 24.45 6.86
N LEU A 1037 -25.15 25.52 7.65
CA LEU A 1037 -25.41 26.90 7.20
C LEU A 1037 -24.52 27.35 6.03
N TRP A 1038 -23.28 26.84 5.96
CA TRP A 1038 -22.34 27.12 4.86
C TRP A 1038 -22.84 26.63 3.50
N SER A 1039 -23.70 25.60 3.45
CA SER A 1039 -24.31 25.12 2.20
C SER A 1039 -25.24 26.14 1.54
N TRP A 1040 -25.64 27.19 2.27
CA TRP A 1040 -26.42 28.34 1.77
C TRP A 1040 -25.64 29.66 1.84
N ASN A 1041 -24.31 29.61 2.00
CA ASN A 1041 -23.46 30.79 2.19
C ASN A 1041 -23.88 31.67 3.39
N LEU A 1042 -24.46 31.06 4.43
CA LEU A 1042 -24.83 31.74 5.67
C LEU A 1042 -23.69 31.65 6.71
N PRO A 1043 -23.48 32.68 7.55
CA PRO A 1043 -22.51 32.64 8.63
C PRO A 1043 -22.98 31.71 9.77
N ASP A 1044 -22.07 31.33 10.69
CA ASP A 1044 -22.36 30.41 11.81
C ASP A 1044 -23.46 30.90 12.79
N HIS A 1045 -23.79 32.19 12.77
CA HIS A 1045 -24.89 32.81 13.54
C HIS A 1045 -26.13 33.11 12.69
N GLY A 1046 -26.16 32.64 11.44
CA GLY A 1046 -27.27 32.80 10.53
C GLY A 1046 -28.53 32.07 10.98
N ALA A 1047 -29.63 32.33 10.28
CA ALA A 1047 -30.93 31.73 10.53
C ALA A 1047 -31.38 30.91 9.32
N LEU A 1048 -31.99 29.76 9.57
CA LEU A 1048 -32.52 28.85 8.54
C LEU A 1048 -34.00 28.58 8.80
N ASP A 1049 -34.85 28.86 7.82
CA ASP A 1049 -36.28 28.59 7.90
C ASP A 1049 -36.59 27.15 7.52
N LEU A 1050 -37.44 26.52 8.33
CA LEU A 1050 -37.74 25.09 8.27
C LEU A 1050 -39.24 24.83 8.40
N GLU A 1051 -39.69 23.75 7.76
CA GLU A 1051 -41.03 23.19 7.91
C GLU A 1051 -40.90 21.75 8.42
N ASP A 1052 -41.54 21.46 9.55
CA ASP A 1052 -41.64 20.09 10.07
C ASP A 1052 -42.63 19.30 9.23
N LEU A 1053 -42.17 18.28 8.50
CA LEU A 1053 -43.03 17.50 7.60
C LEU A 1053 -43.91 16.47 8.33
N ILE A 1054 -43.70 16.28 9.63
CA ILE A 1054 -44.51 15.41 10.47
C ILE A 1054 -45.63 16.23 11.11
N ALA A 1055 -45.29 17.34 11.77
CA ALA A 1055 -46.24 18.17 12.51
C ALA A 1055 -46.87 19.29 11.67
N GLY A 1056 -46.27 19.65 10.53
CA GLY A 1056 -46.77 20.67 9.59
C GLY A 1056 -46.50 22.12 10.01
N ASN A 1057 -45.85 22.36 11.15
CA ASN A 1057 -45.52 23.69 11.63
C ASN A 1057 -44.23 24.23 10.98
N ARG A 1058 -44.15 25.55 10.87
CA ARG A 1058 -42.98 26.28 10.36
C ARG A 1058 -42.27 26.99 11.50
N PHE A 1059 -40.95 27.00 11.46
CA PHE A 1059 -40.11 27.65 12.46
C PHE A 1059 -38.75 28.01 11.87
N THR A 1060 -37.94 28.73 12.65
CA THR A 1060 -36.60 29.16 12.27
C THR A 1060 -35.60 28.66 13.29
N TRP A 1061 -34.48 28.08 12.85
CA TRP A 1061 -33.32 27.82 13.70
C TRP A 1061 -32.28 28.92 13.50
N THR A 1062 -31.80 29.48 14.61
CA THR A 1062 -30.75 30.52 14.60
C THR A 1062 -29.49 29.98 15.24
N GLY A 1063 -28.37 30.09 14.52
CA GLY A 1063 -27.07 29.57 14.92
C GLY A 1063 -26.83 28.14 14.43
N LYS A 1064 -25.55 27.83 14.25
CA LYS A 1064 -25.06 26.56 13.71
C LYS A 1064 -25.34 25.34 14.60
N ILE A 1065 -25.34 25.52 15.92
CA ILE A 1065 -25.51 24.42 16.88
C ILE A 1065 -26.93 24.45 17.45
N GLN A 1066 -27.66 23.35 17.25
CA GLN A 1066 -29.02 23.18 17.76
C GLN A 1066 -29.08 21.96 18.66
N ARG A 1067 -29.90 22.01 19.72
CA ARG A 1067 -30.14 20.85 20.58
C ARG A 1067 -31.46 20.20 20.22
N LEU A 1068 -31.45 18.88 20.07
CA LEU A 1068 -32.63 18.11 19.72
C LEU A 1068 -32.82 16.89 20.63
N ARG A 1069 -34.09 16.56 20.88
CA ARG A 1069 -34.55 15.46 21.73
C ARG A 1069 -35.57 14.62 20.96
N LEU A 1070 -35.33 13.32 20.85
CA LEU A 1070 -36.24 12.36 20.22
C LEU A 1070 -36.62 11.28 21.23
N ASP A 1071 -37.91 11.21 21.56
CA ASP A 1071 -38.45 10.28 22.57
C ASP A 1071 -39.35 9.22 21.91
N PRO A 1072 -38.90 7.96 21.80
CA PRO A 1072 -39.65 6.89 21.13
C PRO A 1072 -40.91 6.44 21.90
N GLN A 1073 -41.06 6.82 23.17
CA GLN A 1073 -42.25 6.48 23.98
C GLN A 1073 -43.31 7.58 23.92
N ALA A 1074 -42.91 8.84 23.76
CA ALA A 1074 -43.82 9.98 23.72
C ALA A 1074 -44.18 10.44 22.29
N GLY A 1075 -43.39 10.06 21.28
CA GLY A 1075 -43.60 10.48 19.90
C GLY A 1075 -42.92 9.56 18.88
N LEU A 1076 -42.61 10.10 17.70
CA LEU A 1076 -41.88 9.36 16.67
C LEU A 1076 -40.37 9.36 16.98
N PRO A 1077 -39.65 8.27 16.68
CA PRO A 1077 -38.21 8.19 16.89
C PRO A 1077 -37.39 8.94 15.82
N PHE A 1078 -38.03 9.79 15.01
CA PHE A 1078 -37.38 10.55 13.95
C PHE A 1078 -38.08 11.89 13.74
N ALA A 1079 -37.35 12.83 13.14
CA ALA A 1079 -37.86 14.13 12.71
C ALA A 1079 -37.34 14.43 11.30
N ILE A 1080 -38.18 15.07 10.48
CA ILE A 1080 -37.88 15.37 9.08
C ILE A 1080 -38.30 16.81 8.81
N TRP A 1081 -37.32 17.67 8.50
CA TRP A 1081 -37.54 19.08 8.23
C TRP A 1081 -37.20 19.42 6.79
N ARG A 1082 -38.05 20.20 6.14
CA ARG A 1082 -37.77 20.77 4.81
C ARG A 1082 -37.25 22.20 4.95
N VAL A 1083 -36.15 22.49 4.27
CA VAL A 1083 -35.58 23.84 4.17
C VAL A 1083 -36.45 24.70 3.26
N ARG A 1084 -36.67 25.96 3.64
CA ARG A 1084 -37.62 26.89 3.01
C ARG A 1084 -36.97 28.05 2.27
#